data_AF-A0A257HZL8-F1
#
_entry.id   AF-A0A257HZL8-F1
#
_cell.length_a   1.000
_cell.length_b   1.000
_cell.length_c   1.000
_cell.angle_alpha   90.00
_cell.angle_beta   90.00
_cell.angle_gamma   90.00
#
_symmetry.space_group_name_H-M   'P 1'
#
loop_
_entity.id
_entity.type
_entity.pdbx_description
1 polymer ?
#
loop_
_entity_poly.entity_id
_entity_poly.type
_entity_poly.pdbx_seq_one_letter_code
_entity_poly.pdbx_strand_id
1 'polypeptide(L)'
;MMVRSIDIISFIKHLGNAILNSYGMLFFSKNRIFAFLILLVSFITPFAAACGLVAVAISLIAAEMLGFNRSQTADGLLTYSVLLFGLGFASNFEFGTAFSILLVVGSLLTLFLSTVLNAILNKRGLPALSLAFIISTALIILASKSFDGIGLTHRQVYWYNETYAIGGSKLVDLISWIENWNIPEYISGFFRSMSAILFQVNIASGIILTIGLFVYSRIAFLLMVYGYAVALLFSYTMGSAGFLGFYNMGTNFMLVAVALGGFYIIPSIRSFLWVLVLVPIAYLMVSGMGNLMLKIGVPLFSLPFCLTVILFLYMLGLRKTPLKLALTPIQYYSPEENLYRFVNGKERLLNLYYLPLQLPFLGEWVVSQGYDGSMTHKGDWSKALDFVILDSEMKTFRLPGNLPEHFHCYNKPVLCPADGIVDEIIDHVEDNEIGGNNTLQNWGNSIVIKHAEGLYSKLSHLKKHSFKTTKGAFVKKGEIIALCGNSGRSPEPHVHFQVQRTPYVGSKTLHYPISYFVSRDEHNLTFSNFTIPKEGSFISNIETNSQLVKAFNFQPGFIMTVEAPGFKAEEWEVFTTNYNETYFHCKAQNTYAYFVNNGTVFYFTNYFGKKDTLLYLFYQTAYKVLLSSERPLTIKDYFPVNSFVSIPFKWIQDLLAPFYLFIRLRYESTVAVNTNQIGAGQQVVQSYQIQELLWKNIQKTEASIIIENGNITEFNFISKDRKTNAICSI
;
A
#
# COMPACT_ATOMS: atom_id res chain seq x y z
N MET A 1 29.63 28.77 1.23
CA MET A 1 29.29 27.38 0.86
C MET A 1 30.02 26.46 1.84
N MET A 2 29.37 26.08 2.94
CA MET A 2 29.99 25.25 3.98
C MET A 2 30.18 23.83 3.45
N VAL A 3 31.43 23.43 3.21
CA VAL A 3 31.80 22.04 2.97
C VAL A 3 31.50 21.27 4.25
N ARG A 4 30.41 20.49 4.25
CA ARG A 4 30.14 19.53 5.34
C ARG A 4 31.34 18.61 5.45
N SER A 5 31.99 18.56 6.61
CA SER A 5 32.98 17.52 6.91
C SER A 5 32.30 16.17 6.74
N ILE A 6 32.69 15.42 5.71
CA ILE A 6 32.17 14.08 5.46
C ILE A 6 32.69 13.20 6.59
N ASP A 7 31.81 12.79 7.50
CA ASP A 7 32.11 11.68 8.40
C ASP A 7 32.33 10.43 7.53
N ILE A 8 33.60 10.04 7.40
CA ILE A 8 34.06 8.95 6.54
C ILE A 8 33.40 7.64 6.96
N ILE A 9 33.18 7.41 8.26
CA ILE A 9 32.57 6.19 8.78
C ILE A 9 31.10 6.13 8.37
N SER A 10 30.39 7.26 8.53
CA SER A 10 28.99 7.40 8.08
C SER A 10 28.85 7.19 6.57
N PHE A 11 29.80 7.72 5.79
CA PHE A 11 29.82 7.56 4.33
C PHE A 11 30.07 6.11 3.91
N ILE A 12 31.04 5.42 4.49
CA ILE A 12 31.32 4.01 4.20
C ILE A 12 30.12 3.12 4.54
N LYS A 13 29.47 3.38 5.69
CA LYS A 13 28.25 2.65 6.08
C LYS A 13 27.10 2.91 5.11
N HIS A 14 26.96 4.13 4.62
CA HIS A 14 25.98 4.47 3.60
C HIS A 14 26.26 3.73 2.28
N LEU A 15 27.52 3.75 1.83
CA LEU A 15 27.96 3.09 0.60
C LEU A 15 27.66 1.58 0.64
N GLY A 16 28.03 0.90 1.73
CA GLY A 16 27.76 -0.53 1.89
C GLY A 16 26.27 -0.88 1.84
N ASN A 17 25.43 -0.07 2.50
CA ASN A 17 23.97 -0.28 2.47
C ASN A 17 23.38 -0.03 1.07
N ALA A 18 23.81 1.04 0.39
CA ALA A 18 23.33 1.39 -0.95
C ALA A 18 23.74 0.35 -2.00
N ILE A 19 24.96 -0.19 -1.91
CA ILE A 19 25.45 -1.28 -2.77
C ILE A 19 24.57 -2.52 -2.58
N LEU A 20 24.38 -2.98 -1.34
CA LEU A 20 23.54 -4.15 -1.07
C LEU A 20 22.11 -3.95 -1.57
N ASN A 21 21.51 -2.78 -1.33
CA ASN A 21 20.17 -2.50 -1.84
C ASN A 21 20.12 -2.47 -3.37
N SER A 22 21.18 -2.02 -4.06
CA SER A 22 21.28 -2.08 -5.53
C SER A 22 21.22 -3.52 -6.04
N TYR A 23 21.90 -4.46 -5.37
CA TYR A 23 21.81 -5.89 -5.67
C TYR A 23 20.42 -6.47 -5.39
N GLY A 24 19.82 -6.13 -4.25
CA GLY A 24 18.46 -6.57 -3.89
C GLY A 24 17.41 -6.10 -4.91
N MET A 25 17.55 -4.87 -5.41
CA MET A 25 16.62 -4.28 -6.38
C MET A 25 16.57 -5.01 -7.73
N LEU A 26 17.59 -5.78 -8.10
CA LEU A 26 17.57 -6.64 -9.30
C LEU A 26 16.42 -7.66 -9.27
N PHE A 27 16.01 -8.07 -8.07
CA PHE A 27 14.88 -8.98 -7.80
C PHE A 27 13.75 -8.27 -7.04
N PHE A 28 13.67 -6.95 -7.15
CA PHE A 28 12.66 -6.13 -6.48
C PHE A 28 12.63 -6.31 -4.94
N SER A 29 13.80 -6.46 -4.30
CA SER A 29 13.93 -6.77 -2.87
C SER A 29 14.78 -5.74 -2.13
N LYS A 30 14.44 -5.49 -0.86
CA LYS A 30 15.30 -4.79 0.12
C LYS A 30 15.80 -5.71 1.25
N ASN A 31 15.69 -7.02 1.08
CA ASN A 31 16.17 -7.97 2.07
C ASN A 31 17.70 -8.08 2.01
N ARG A 32 18.37 -7.72 3.11
CA ARG A 32 19.84 -7.68 3.19
C ARG A 32 20.52 -9.03 3.00
N ILE A 33 19.93 -10.10 3.51
CA ILE A 33 20.50 -11.46 3.42
C ILE A 33 20.45 -11.91 1.95
N PHE A 34 19.30 -11.72 1.30
CA PHE A 34 19.15 -12.07 -0.11
C PHE A 34 20.03 -11.19 -1.01
N ALA A 35 20.09 -9.88 -0.76
CA ALA A 35 21.00 -8.97 -1.45
C ALA A 35 22.47 -9.40 -1.34
N PHE A 36 22.91 -9.79 -0.14
CA PHE A 36 24.26 -10.29 0.09
C PHE A 36 24.52 -11.60 -0.65
N LEU A 37 23.54 -12.50 -0.69
CA LEU A 37 23.62 -13.72 -1.51
C LEU A 37 23.81 -13.39 -2.99
N ILE A 38 23.03 -12.46 -3.55
CA ILE A 38 23.14 -12.05 -4.96
C ILE A 38 24.54 -11.45 -5.23
N LEU A 39 25.05 -10.62 -4.31
CA LEU A 39 26.41 -10.10 -4.37
C LEU A 39 27.43 -11.24 -4.45
N LEU A 40 27.37 -12.23 -3.55
CA LEU A 40 28.28 -13.38 -3.57
C LEU A 40 28.18 -14.19 -4.87
N VAL A 41 26.98 -14.43 -5.38
CA VAL A 41 26.77 -15.16 -6.65
C VAL A 41 27.38 -14.39 -7.83
N SER A 42 27.32 -13.05 -7.84
CA SER A 42 27.94 -12.26 -8.91
C SER A 42 29.45 -12.51 -9.02
N PHE A 43 30.13 -12.84 -7.92
CA PHE A 43 31.56 -13.15 -7.90
C PHE A 43 31.94 -14.52 -8.48
N ILE A 44 30.98 -15.32 -8.96
CA ILE A 44 31.30 -16.45 -9.85
C ILE A 44 31.93 -15.95 -11.17
N THR A 45 31.62 -14.70 -11.57
CA THR A 45 32.30 -13.95 -12.64
C THR A 45 32.95 -12.70 -12.03
N PRO A 46 34.15 -12.84 -11.44
CA PRO A 46 34.69 -11.87 -10.49
C PRO A 46 35.00 -10.51 -11.12
N PHE A 47 35.48 -10.52 -12.37
CA PHE A 47 35.80 -9.29 -13.09
C PHE A 47 34.53 -8.45 -13.33
N ALA A 48 33.44 -9.09 -13.76
CA ALA A 48 32.15 -8.42 -13.94
C ALA A 48 31.61 -7.89 -12.62
N ALA A 49 31.65 -8.69 -11.55
CA ALA A 49 31.23 -8.28 -10.21
C ALA A 49 32.01 -7.05 -9.71
N ALA A 50 33.33 -7.05 -9.87
CA ALA A 50 34.18 -5.92 -9.49
C ALA A 50 33.82 -4.65 -10.28
N CYS A 51 33.59 -4.75 -11.59
CA CYS A 51 33.18 -3.61 -12.41
C CYS A 51 31.80 -3.08 -12.00
N GLY A 52 30.84 -3.97 -11.68
CA GLY A 52 29.54 -3.60 -11.12
C GLY A 52 29.65 -2.80 -9.82
N LEU A 53 30.50 -3.26 -8.88
CA LEU A 53 30.75 -2.57 -7.62
C LEU A 53 31.42 -1.20 -7.83
N VAL A 54 32.43 -1.13 -8.69
CA VAL A 54 33.13 0.11 -9.04
C VAL A 54 32.16 1.12 -9.67
N ALA A 55 31.31 0.66 -10.61
CA ALA A 55 30.31 1.51 -11.25
C ALA A 55 29.33 2.13 -10.23
N VAL A 56 28.80 1.31 -9.32
CA VAL A 56 27.92 1.79 -8.25
C VAL A 56 28.66 2.77 -7.32
N ALA A 57 29.89 2.47 -6.92
CA ALA A 57 30.69 3.36 -6.08
C ALA A 57 30.93 4.73 -6.73
N ILE A 58 31.30 4.75 -8.01
CA ILE A 58 31.46 5.99 -8.80
C ILE A 58 30.15 6.78 -8.79
N SER A 59 29.01 6.12 -9.05
CA SER A 59 27.71 6.80 -9.09
C SER A 59 27.26 7.34 -7.74
N LEU A 60 27.57 6.67 -6.63
CA LEU A 60 27.23 7.13 -5.28
C LEU A 60 28.09 8.33 -4.87
N ILE A 61 29.39 8.32 -5.19
CA ILE A 61 30.28 9.47 -4.98
C ILE A 61 29.76 10.66 -5.80
N ALA A 62 29.43 10.45 -7.08
CA ALA A 62 28.90 11.50 -7.94
C ALA A 62 27.56 12.05 -7.42
N ALA A 63 26.65 11.19 -6.96
CA ALA A 63 25.36 11.60 -6.40
C ALA A 63 25.54 12.46 -5.13
N GLU A 64 26.47 12.09 -4.24
CA GLU A 64 26.79 12.90 -3.05
C GLU A 64 27.38 14.26 -3.46
N MET A 65 28.30 14.30 -4.44
CA MET A 65 28.89 15.54 -4.96
C MET A 65 27.85 16.47 -5.60
N LEU A 66 26.82 15.92 -6.22
CA LEU A 66 25.69 16.66 -6.81
C LEU A 66 24.63 17.07 -5.79
N GLY A 67 24.78 16.68 -4.51
CA GLY A 67 23.87 17.07 -3.44
C GLY A 67 22.57 16.25 -3.36
N PHE A 68 22.53 15.04 -3.92
CA PHE A 68 21.39 14.14 -3.73
C PHE A 68 21.26 13.75 -2.25
N ASN A 69 20.02 13.55 -1.79
CA ASN A 69 19.78 13.14 -0.41
C ASN A 69 20.22 11.68 -0.22
N ARG A 70 21.00 11.40 0.83
CA ARG A 70 21.42 10.03 1.19
C ARG A 70 20.25 9.06 1.35
N SER A 71 19.05 9.52 1.72
CA SER A 71 17.87 8.64 1.75
C SER A 71 17.46 8.15 0.36
N GLN A 72 17.62 8.97 -0.68
CA GLN A 72 17.26 8.62 -2.06
C GLN A 72 18.26 7.63 -2.67
N THR A 73 19.55 7.78 -2.35
CA THR A 73 20.61 6.89 -2.84
C THR A 73 20.70 5.58 -2.04
N ALA A 74 20.35 5.59 -0.75
CA ALA A 74 20.41 4.41 0.11
C ALA A 74 19.47 3.29 -0.36
N ASP A 75 18.36 3.63 -0.99
CA ASP A 75 17.33 2.67 -1.41
C ASP A 75 17.71 1.82 -2.62
N GLY A 76 18.82 2.13 -3.29
CA GLY A 76 19.31 1.38 -4.46
C GLY A 76 18.54 1.64 -5.76
N LEU A 77 17.39 2.36 -5.71
CA LEU A 77 16.54 2.65 -6.87
C LEU A 77 17.24 3.45 -7.98
N LEU A 78 18.17 4.33 -7.63
CA LEU A 78 18.91 5.11 -8.62
C LEU A 78 20.09 4.31 -9.20
N THR A 79 20.65 3.39 -8.43
CA THR A 79 21.96 2.77 -8.68
C THR A 79 21.91 1.33 -9.17
N TYR A 80 20.79 0.61 -9.06
CA TYR A 80 20.71 -0.76 -9.61
C TYR A 80 20.83 -0.81 -11.14
N SER A 81 20.38 0.23 -11.86
CA SER A 81 20.65 0.35 -13.30
C SER A 81 22.15 0.56 -13.58
N VAL A 82 22.85 1.29 -12.69
CA VAL A 82 24.31 1.45 -12.77
C VAL A 82 25.02 0.13 -12.52
N LEU A 83 24.53 -0.67 -11.57
CA LEU A 83 25.02 -2.03 -11.32
C LEU A 83 24.88 -2.91 -12.56
N LEU A 84 23.69 -2.95 -13.19
CA LEU A 84 23.47 -3.69 -14.43
C LEU A 84 24.38 -3.21 -15.56
N PHE A 85 24.61 -1.90 -15.66
CA PHE A 85 25.56 -1.33 -16.62
C PHE A 85 26.97 -1.87 -16.37
N GLY A 86 27.49 -1.79 -15.14
CA GLY A 86 28.84 -2.26 -14.82
C GLY A 86 29.03 -3.77 -15.04
N LEU A 87 28.05 -4.58 -14.64
CA LEU A 87 28.04 -6.04 -14.89
C LEU A 87 28.03 -6.33 -16.39
N GLY A 88 27.07 -5.75 -17.12
CA GLY A 88 26.91 -5.99 -18.56
C GLY A 88 28.06 -5.45 -19.40
N PHE A 89 28.58 -4.25 -19.09
CA PHE A 89 29.70 -3.63 -19.78
C PHE A 89 30.96 -4.51 -19.69
N ALA A 90 31.28 -5.01 -18.49
CA ALA A 90 32.42 -5.91 -18.28
C ALA A 90 32.29 -7.26 -19.00
N SER A 91 31.06 -7.72 -19.27
CA SER A 91 30.84 -8.92 -20.06
C SER A 91 31.03 -8.74 -21.57
N ASN A 92 31.01 -7.49 -22.08
CA ASN A 92 31.05 -7.18 -23.52
C ASN A 92 32.36 -6.56 -23.99
N PHE A 93 33.13 -5.88 -23.12
CA PHE A 93 34.38 -5.21 -23.50
C PHE A 93 35.65 -5.71 -22.80
N GLU A 94 36.77 -5.72 -23.52
CA GLU A 94 38.08 -6.09 -22.98
C GLU A 94 38.62 -5.01 -22.03
N PHE A 95 39.39 -5.44 -21.03
CA PHE A 95 39.98 -4.52 -20.06
C PHE A 95 41.16 -3.75 -20.66
N GLY A 96 41.17 -2.43 -20.45
CA GLY A 96 42.21 -1.51 -20.90
C GLY A 96 41.89 -0.08 -20.49
N THR A 97 42.71 0.89 -20.90
CA THR A 97 42.52 2.30 -20.52
C THR A 97 41.19 2.86 -21.02
N ALA A 98 40.83 2.57 -22.29
CA ALA A 98 39.54 3.00 -22.86
C ALA A 98 38.36 2.40 -22.10
N PHE A 99 38.46 1.12 -21.69
CA PHE A 99 37.47 0.46 -20.86
C PHE A 99 37.27 1.17 -19.52
N SER A 100 38.36 1.51 -18.81
CA SER A 100 38.26 2.19 -17.51
C SER A 100 37.60 3.57 -17.63
N ILE A 101 37.94 4.34 -18.68
CA ILE A 101 37.32 5.64 -18.94
C ILE A 101 35.83 5.47 -19.23
N LEU A 102 35.48 4.53 -20.13
CA LEU A 102 34.09 4.28 -20.50
C LEU A 102 33.26 3.69 -19.37
N LEU A 103 33.87 2.94 -18.45
CA LEU A 103 33.20 2.49 -17.22
C LEU A 103 32.80 3.68 -16.36
N VAL A 104 33.68 4.66 -16.16
CA VAL A 104 33.37 5.89 -15.40
C VAL A 104 32.29 6.70 -16.12
N VAL A 105 32.49 7.01 -17.40
CA VAL A 105 31.56 7.83 -18.20
C VAL A 105 30.19 7.16 -18.28
N GLY A 106 30.16 5.85 -18.54
CA GLY A 106 28.93 5.08 -18.59
C GLY A 106 28.21 5.03 -17.26
N SER A 107 28.93 4.85 -16.13
CA SER A 107 28.32 4.86 -14.80
C SER A 107 27.63 6.20 -14.49
N LEU A 108 28.26 7.32 -14.85
CA LEU A 108 27.69 8.66 -14.69
C LEU A 108 26.48 8.87 -15.62
N LEU A 109 26.60 8.47 -16.89
CA LEU A 109 25.50 8.54 -17.85
C LEU A 109 24.29 7.73 -17.36
N THR A 110 24.50 6.50 -16.90
CA THR A 110 23.43 5.66 -16.37
C THR A 110 22.78 6.28 -15.13
N LEU A 111 23.55 6.90 -14.23
CA LEU A 111 23.01 7.63 -13.08
C LEU A 111 22.12 8.81 -13.53
N PHE A 112 22.57 9.61 -14.50
CA PHE A 112 21.81 10.75 -15.02
C PHE A 112 20.51 10.30 -15.69
N LEU A 113 20.57 9.27 -16.52
CA LEU A 113 19.37 8.68 -17.12
C LEU A 113 18.43 8.11 -16.07
N SER A 114 18.97 7.40 -15.07
CA SER A 114 18.19 6.81 -13.98
C SER A 114 17.44 7.88 -13.18
N THR A 115 18.11 8.97 -12.81
CA THR A 115 17.50 10.08 -12.06
C THR A 115 16.41 10.78 -12.88
N VAL A 116 16.68 11.11 -14.15
CA VAL A 116 15.71 11.79 -15.03
C VAL A 116 14.50 10.90 -15.34
N LEU A 117 14.71 9.64 -15.71
CA LEU A 117 13.62 8.72 -16.03
C LEU A 117 12.74 8.44 -14.81
N ASN A 118 13.33 8.25 -13.62
CA ASN A 118 12.56 8.11 -12.39
C ASN A 118 11.75 9.39 -12.11
N ALA A 119 12.32 10.58 -12.29
CA ALA A 119 11.60 11.84 -12.08
C ALA A 119 10.42 12.02 -13.04
N ILE A 120 10.56 11.65 -14.31
CA ILE A 120 9.49 11.77 -15.32
C ILE A 120 8.39 10.73 -15.09
N LEU A 121 8.76 9.47 -14.89
CA LEU A 121 7.80 8.36 -14.81
C LEU A 121 7.09 8.30 -13.46
N ASN A 122 7.79 8.57 -12.35
CA ASN A 122 7.17 8.53 -11.02
C ASN A 122 6.09 9.61 -10.84
N LYS A 123 6.18 10.75 -11.56
CA LYS A 123 5.09 11.76 -11.60
C LYS A 123 3.76 11.20 -12.09
N ARG A 124 3.79 10.12 -12.88
CA ARG A 124 2.62 9.38 -13.37
C ARG A 124 2.39 8.06 -12.62
N GLY A 125 3.10 7.82 -11.51
CA GLY A 125 3.05 6.57 -10.76
C GLY A 125 3.68 5.37 -11.49
N LEU A 126 4.59 5.60 -12.44
CA LEU A 126 5.23 4.55 -13.23
C LEU A 126 6.71 4.38 -12.84
N PRO A 127 7.23 3.14 -12.79
CA PRO A 127 8.64 2.88 -12.52
C PRO A 127 9.51 3.08 -13.75
N ALA A 128 10.75 3.55 -13.56
CA ALA A 128 11.74 3.64 -14.65
C ALA A 128 12.34 2.28 -15.05
N LEU A 129 12.33 1.30 -14.13
CA LEU A 129 12.91 -0.02 -14.34
C LEU A 129 14.37 0.09 -14.84
N SER A 130 14.86 -0.89 -15.59
CA SER A 130 16.23 -0.90 -16.12
C SER A 130 16.40 -0.11 -17.42
N LEU A 131 15.50 0.83 -17.74
CA LEU A 131 15.60 1.65 -18.96
C LEU A 131 16.89 2.46 -19.03
N ALA A 132 17.35 3.01 -17.90
CA ALA A 132 18.60 3.76 -17.85
C ALA A 132 19.81 2.89 -18.23
N PHE A 133 19.86 1.66 -17.72
CA PHE A 133 20.85 0.66 -18.10
C PHE A 133 20.80 0.34 -19.60
N ILE A 134 19.61 0.08 -20.14
CA ILE A 134 19.44 -0.29 -21.55
C ILE A 134 19.93 0.82 -22.47
N ILE A 135 19.50 2.07 -22.22
CA ILE A 135 19.84 3.22 -23.05
C ILE A 135 21.34 3.51 -23.00
N SER A 136 21.93 3.54 -21.80
CA SER A 136 23.37 3.81 -21.63
C SER A 136 24.24 2.73 -22.28
N THR A 137 23.92 1.46 -22.06
CA THR A 137 24.68 0.34 -22.63
C THR A 137 24.54 0.29 -24.15
N ALA A 138 23.34 0.50 -24.69
CA ALA A 138 23.12 0.55 -26.13
C ALA A 138 23.92 1.69 -26.78
N LEU A 139 23.93 2.88 -26.17
CA LEU A 139 24.70 4.02 -26.66
C LEU A 139 26.20 3.71 -26.68
N ILE A 140 26.72 3.11 -25.61
CA ILE A 140 28.14 2.76 -25.52
C ILE A 140 28.52 1.65 -26.51
N ILE A 141 27.69 0.64 -26.69
CA ILE A 141 27.91 -0.41 -27.72
C ILE A 141 27.94 0.20 -29.12
N LEU A 142 27.02 1.10 -29.44
CA LEU A 142 27.02 1.77 -30.74
C LEU A 142 28.23 2.68 -30.92
N ALA A 143 28.59 3.46 -29.90
CA ALA A 143 29.76 4.33 -29.93
C ALA A 143 31.08 3.56 -30.01
N SER A 144 31.15 2.38 -29.38
CA SER A 144 32.35 1.54 -29.38
C SER A 144 32.81 1.11 -30.77
N LYS A 145 31.87 1.00 -31.73
CA LYS A 145 32.17 0.71 -33.14
C LYS A 145 33.00 1.82 -33.82
N SER A 146 33.08 3.00 -33.21
CA SER A 146 33.88 4.14 -33.69
C SER A 146 35.18 4.33 -32.91
N PHE A 147 35.52 3.44 -31.97
CA PHE A 147 36.70 3.56 -31.11
C PHE A 147 37.69 2.42 -31.35
N ASP A 148 38.89 2.73 -31.84
CA ASP A 148 39.94 1.73 -32.07
C ASP A 148 40.52 1.15 -30.77
N GLY A 149 40.33 1.86 -29.65
CA GLY A 149 40.90 1.50 -28.34
C GLY A 149 40.07 0.53 -27.50
N ILE A 150 38.92 0.05 -27.97
CA ILE A 150 38.05 -0.86 -27.21
C ILE A 150 37.73 -2.13 -28.02
N GLY A 151 38.28 -3.26 -27.56
CA GLY A 151 37.99 -4.58 -28.13
C GLY A 151 36.73 -5.20 -27.55
N LEU A 152 36.06 -6.04 -28.35
CA LEU A 152 35.02 -6.96 -27.85
C LEU A 152 35.69 -8.17 -27.20
N THR A 153 35.20 -8.58 -26.04
CA THR A 153 35.76 -9.71 -25.26
C THR A 153 35.09 -11.03 -25.62
N HIS A 154 35.87 -12.11 -25.63
CA HIS A 154 35.38 -13.49 -25.71
C HIS A 154 35.23 -14.19 -24.35
N ARG A 155 35.33 -13.46 -23.22
CA ARG A 155 35.34 -14.01 -21.85
C ARG A 155 34.12 -14.83 -21.46
N GLN A 156 32.95 -14.60 -22.08
CA GLN A 156 31.76 -15.44 -21.86
C GLN A 156 31.99 -16.91 -22.22
N VAL A 157 32.96 -17.22 -23.10
CA VAL A 157 33.31 -18.58 -23.52
C VAL A 157 34.29 -19.27 -22.55
N TYR A 158 35.01 -18.51 -21.70
CA TYR A 158 36.13 -19.01 -20.88
C TYR A 158 36.00 -18.72 -19.37
N TRP A 159 34.77 -18.70 -18.83
CA TRP A 159 34.53 -18.43 -17.40
C TRP A 159 35.17 -19.49 -16.46
N TYR A 160 35.49 -20.69 -16.96
CA TYR A 160 36.26 -21.70 -16.20
C TYR A 160 37.67 -21.21 -15.83
N ASN A 161 38.30 -20.40 -16.68
CA ASN A 161 39.62 -19.84 -16.40
C ASN A 161 39.56 -18.75 -15.31
N GLU A 162 38.48 -17.96 -15.29
CA GLU A 162 38.26 -16.94 -14.26
C GLU A 162 37.89 -17.56 -12.90
N THR A 163 37.09 -18.62 -12.90
CA THR A 163 36.74 -19.36 -11.67
C THR A 163 37.95 -20.10 -11.08
N TYR A 164 38.84 -20.62 -11.92
CA TYR A 164 40.13 -21.19 -11.49
C TYR A 164 41.00 -20.15 -10.76
N ALA A 165 41.05 -18.91 -11.27
CA ALA A 165 41.88 -17.85 -10.70
C ALA A 165 41.50 -17.46 -9.25
N ILE A 166 40.27 -17.77 -8.81
CA ILE A 166 39.80 -17.47 -7.45
C ILE A 166 39.80 -18.69 -6.54
N GLY A 167 39.25 -19.81 -7.01
CA GLY A 167 39.00 -20.98 -6.18
C GLY A 167 39.84 -22.20 -6.50
N GLY A 168 40.77 -22.08 -7.46
CA GLY A 168 41.60 -23.19 -7.94
C GLY A 168 40.80 -24.31 -8.59
N SER A 169 41.43 -25.47 -8.77
CA SER A 169 40.79 -26.64 -9.40
C SER A 169 39.55 -27.10 -8.65
N LYS A 170 39.55 -27.09 -7.31
CA LYS A 170 38.41 -27.57 -6.51
C LYS A 170 37.11 -26.83 -6.78
N LEU A 171 37.16 -25.50 -6.94
CA LEU A 171 35.96 -24.71 -7.25
C LEU A 171 35.51 -24.96 -8.70
N VAL A 172 36.45 -25.05 -9.63
CA VAL A 172 36.17 -25.40 -11.03
C VAL A 172 35.54 -26.77 -11.14
N ASP A 173 36.07 -27.77 -10.43
CA ASP A 173 35.55 -29.14 -10.39
C ASP A 173 34.13 -29.17 -9.82
N LEU A 174 33.87 -28.41 -8.75
CA LEU A 174 32.53 -28.30 -8.15
C LEU A 174 31.53 -27.68 -9.13
N ILE A 175 31.87 -26.57 -9.78
CA ILE A 175 30.95 -25.91 -10.72
C ILE A 175 30.77 -26.77 -11.97
N SER A 176 31.85 -27.35 -12.50
CA SER A 176 31.79 -28.28 -13.64
C SER A 176 30.93 -29.49 -13.33
N TRP A 177 31.01 -30.02 -12.11
CA TRP A 177 30.16 -31.13 -11.67
C TRP A 177 28.67 -30.75 -11.70
N ILE A 178 28.30 -29.54 -11.25
CA ILE A 178 26.92 -29.05 -11.30
C ILE A 178 26.46 -28.78 -12.74
N GLU A 179 27.31 -28.18 -13.58
CA GLU A 179 26.99 -27.92 -15.00
C GLU A 179 26.76 -29.21 -15.79
N ASN A 180 27.44 -30.29 -15.41
CA ASN A 180 27.34 -31.61 -16.04
C ASN A 180 26.23 -32.49 -15.42
N TRP A 181 25.44 -31.98 -14.47
CA TRP A 181 24.26 -32.71 -14.02
C TRP A 181 23.31 -32.96 -15.20
N ASN A 182 22.78 -34.18 -15.29
CA ASN A 182 21.82 -34.55 -16.33
C ASN A 182 20.41 -33.98 -16.02
N ILE A 183 20.28 -32.65 -16.11
CA ILE A 183 19.05 -31.90 -15.84
C ILE A 183 18.29 -31.73 -17.17
N PRO A 184 16.97 -31.97 -17.21
CA PRO A 184 16.14 -31.70 -18.38
C PRO A 184 16.32 -30.27 -18.91
N GLU A 185 16.36 -30.11 -20.23
CA GLU A 185 16.69 -28.85 -20.91
C GLU A 185 15.79 -27.66 -20.50
N TYR A 186 14.50 -27.92 -20.27
CA TYR A 186 13.57 -26.89 -19.80
C TYR A 186 13.92 -26.37 -18.40
N ILE A 187 14.42 -27.25 -17.52
CA ILE A 187 14.79 -26.92 -16.14
C ILE A 187 16.15 -26.22 -16.12
N SER A 188 17.12 -26.70 -16.89
CA SER A 188 18.42 -26.02 -17.02
C SER A 188 18.28 -24.63 -17.66
N GLY A 189 17.37 -24.48 -18.64
CA GLY A 189 17.00 -23.20 -19.23
C GLY A 189 16.41 -22.20 -18.22
N PHE A 190 15.62 -22.68 -17.25
CA PHE A 190 15.11 -21.85 -16.15
C PHE A 190 16.26 -21.32 -15.29
N PHE A 191 17.18 -22.19 -14.87
CA PHE A 191 18.32 -21.77 -14.03
C PHE A 191 19.26 -20.82 -14.78
N ARG A 192 19.54 -21.07 -16.07
CA ARG A 192 20.31 -20.13 -16.90
C ARG A 192 19.60 -18.79 -17.07
N SER A 193 18.27 -18.79 -17.16
CA SER A 193 17.47 -17.55 -17.20
C SER A 193 17.48 -16.78 -15.86
N MET A 194 17.59 -17.49 -14.74
CA MET A 194 17.76 -16.86 -13.41
C MET A 194 19.14 -16.21 -13.27
N SER A 195 20.21 -16.89 -13.65
CA SER A 195 21.58 -16.34 -13.59
C SER A 195 21.79 -15.19 -14.58
N ALA A 196 21.05 -15.19 -15.70
CA ALA A 196 21.14 -14.18 -16.74
C ALA A 196 20.78 -12.76 -16.26
N ILE A 197 20.03 -12.63 -15.15
CA ILE A 197 19.79 -11.34 -14.48
C ILE A 197 21.11 -10.67 -14.08
N LEU A 198 22.14 -11.46 -13.78
CA LEU A 198 23.50 -11.01 -13.43
C LEU A 198 24.49 -11.08 -14.61
N PHE A 199 24.01 -11.24 -15.85
CA PHE A 199 24.83 -11.48 -17.04
C PHE A 199 25.66 -12.78 -16.98
N GLN A 200 25.19 -13.77 -16.21
CA GLN A 200 25.78 -15.09 -16.11
C GLN A 200 24.89 -16.13 -16.79
N VAL A 201 25.46 -17.17 -17.39
CA VAL A 201 24.70 -18.21 -18.10
C VAL A 201 24.97 -19.60 -17.49
N ASN A 202 25.27 -19.68 -16.19
CA ASN A 202 25.60 -20.94 -15.52
C ASN A 202 24.46 -21.41 -14.60
N ILE A 203 24.23 -22.73 -14.56
CA ILE A 203 23.20 -23.42 -13.79
C ILE A 203 23.45 -23.23 -12.29
N ALA A 204 24.70 -23.30 -11.85
CA ALA A 204 25.04 -23.19 -10.42
C ALA A 204 24.55 -21.87 -9.80
N SER A 205 24.82 -20.74 -10.45
CA SER A 205 24.32 -19.42 -10.02
C SER A 205 22.79 -19.38 -10.04
N GLY A 206 22.18 -19.95 -11.07
CA GLY A 206 20.73 -20.06 -11.19
C GLY A 206 20.08 -20.82 -10.03
N ILE A 207 20.65 -21.95 -9.62
CA ILE A 207 20.17 -22.75 -8.49
C ILE A 207 20.28 -21.95 -7.19
N ILE A 208 21.44 -21.35 -6.91
CA ILE A 208 21.67 -20.60 -5.67
C ILE A 208 20.72 -19.40 -5.57
N LEU A 209 20.55 -18.64 -6.67
CA LEU A 209 19.61 -17.52 -6.72
C LEU A 209 18.17 -17.98 -6.53
N THR A 210 17.79 -19.13 -7.11
CA THR A 210 16.45 -19.70 -6.98
C THR A 210 16.15 -20.10 -5.54
N ILE A 211 17.08 -20.79 -4.86
CA ILE A 211 16.94 -21.18 -3.45
C ILE A 211 16.85 -19.93 -2.57
N GLY A 212 17.74 -18.96 -2.81
CA GLY A 212 17.74 -17.68 -2.10
C GLY A 212 16.41 -16.93 -2.24
N LEU A 213 15.88 -16.88 -3.47
CA LEU A 213 14.60 -16.26 -3.77
C LEU A 213 13.46 -17.01 -3.08
N PHE A 214 13.45 -18.34 -3.10
CA PHE A 214 12.43 -19.14 -2.43
C PHE A 214 12.40 -18.92 -0.91
N VAL A 215 13.57 -18.87 -0.27
CA VAL A 215 13.67 -18.56 1.17
C VAL A 215 13.17 -17.14 1.45
N TYR A 216 13.53 -16.18 0.59
CA TYR A 216 13.14 -14.78 0.74
C TYR A 216 11.65 -14.53 0.49
N SER A 217 11.15 -14.90 -0.70
CA SER A 217 9.80 -14.66 -1.20
C SER A 217 9.30 -15.85 -2.04
N ARG A 218 8.39 -16.61 -1.45
CA ARG A 218 7.72 -17.77 -2.06
C ARG A 218 6.82 -17.33 -3.22
N ILE A 219 6.14 -16.18 -3.11
CA ILE A 219 5.29 -15.64 -4.17
C ILE A 219 6.13 -15.18 -5.36
N ALA A 220 7.25 -14.48 -5.13
CA ALA A 220 8.14 -14.08 -6.21
C ALA A 220 8.74 -15.31 -6.91
N PHE A 221 9.18 -16.31 -6.15
CA PHE A 221 9.62 -17.60 -6.70
C PHE A 221 8.53 -18.27 -7.56
N LEU A 222 7.29 -18.35 -7.06
CA LEU A 222 6.18 -18.93 -7.80
C LEU A 222 5.91 -18.18 -9.11
N LEU A 223 5.97 -16.84 -9.09
CA LEU A 223 5.81 -16.01 -10.28
C LEU A 223 6.96 -16.16 -11.28
N MET A 224 8.21 -16.32 -10.82
CA MET A 224 9.35 -16.62 -11.68
C MET A 224 9.13 -17.95 -12.43
N VAL A 225 8.76 -19.01 -11.71
CA VAL A 225 8.47 -20.33 -12.29
C VAL A 225 7.28 -20.24 -13.25
N TYR A 226 6.20 -19.57 -12.83
CA TYR A 226 4.99 -19.43 -13.63
C TYR A 226 5.22 -18.63 -14.91
N GLY A 227 5.91 -17.49 -14.84
CA GLY A 227 6.23 -16.67 -16.02
C GLY A 227 7.06 -17.44 -17.05
N TYR A 228 8.06 -18.20 -16.58
CA TYR A 228 8.86 -19.05 -17.46
C TYR A 228 8.03 -20.19 -18.08
N ALA A 229 7.19 -20.87 -17.30
CA ALA A 229 6.32 -21.94 -17.79
C ALA A 229 5.29 -21.45 -18.83
N VAL A 230 4.70 -20.27 -18.62
CA VAL A 230 3.78 -19.65 -19.58
C VAL A 230 4.50 -19.31 -20.88
N ALA A 231 5.73 -18.81 -20.80
CA ALA A 231 6.54 -18.55 -21.99
C ALA A 231 6.89 -19.83 -22.76
N LEU A 232 7.23 -20.92 -22.06
CA LEU A 232 7.48 -22.22 -22.69
C LEU A 232 6.23 -22.75 -23.39
N LEU A 233 5.08 -22.68 -22.73
CA LEU A 233 3.80 -23.09 -23.30
C LEU A 233 3.50 -22.28 -24.57
N PHE A 234 3.65 -20.96 -24.51
CA PHE A 234 3.43 -20.09 -25.66
C PHE A 234 4.42 -20.35 -26.80
N SER A 235 5.71 -20.57 -26.49
CA SER A 235 6.72 -20.95 -27.50
C SER A 235 6.33 -22.24 -28.22
N TYR A 236 5.90 -23.25 -27.45
CA TYR A 236 5.49 -24.54 -27.99
C TYR A 236 4.26 -24.41 -28.90
N THR A 237 3.24 -23.63 -28.49
CA THR A 237 2.04 -23.41 -29.32
C THR A 237 2.33 -22.63 -30.60
N MET A 238 3.36 -21.79 -30.61
CA MET A 238 3.82 -21.07 -31.81
C MET A 238 4.73 -21.90 -32.73
N GLY A 239 4.97 -23.18 -32.41
CA GLY A 239 5.80 -24.07 -33.23
C GLY A 239 7.31 -23.83 -33.13
N SER A 240 7.76 -23.05 -32.15
CA SER A 240 9.19 -22.88 -31.86
C SER A 240 9.67 -24.03 -30.98
N ALA A 241 10.81 -24.65 -31.31
CA ALA A 241 11.49 -25.59 -30.43
C ALA A 241 11.72 -24.89 -29.09
N GLY A 242 11.12 -25.40 -28.01
CA GLY A 242 10.86 -24.71 -26.74
C GLY A 242 12.09 -24.33 -25.90
N PHE A 243 13.23 -24.00 -26.52
CA PHE A 243 14.44 -23.58 -25.85
C PHE A 243 14.51 -22.05 -25.72
N LEU A 244 14.21 -21.56 -24.50
CA LEU A 244 14.30 -20.13 -24.14
C LEU A 244 15.70 -19.71 -23.65
N GLY A 245 16.68 -20.62 -23.73
CA GLY A 245 18.00 -20.47 -23.10
C GLY A 245 19.03 -19.66 -23.90
N PHE A 246 18.82 -19.40 -25.19
CA PHE A 246 19.68 -18.51 -25.96
C PHE A 246 19.31 -17.04 -25.71
N TYR A 247 20.30 -16.20 -25.38
CA TYR A 247 20.19 -14.73 -25.24
C TYR A 247 19.28 -14.18 -24.11
N ASN A 248 19.19 -14.83 -22.96
CA ASN A 248 18.51 -14.27 -21.77
C ASN A 248 17.01 -13.99 -21.99
N MET A 249 16.36 -14.69 -22.92
CA MET A 249 14.94 -14.45 -23.26
C MET A 249 14.02 -14.79 -22.09
N GLY A 250 14.27 -15.91 -21.41
CA GLY A 250 13.48 -16.33 -20.24
C GLY A 250 13.41 -15.27 -19.14
N THR A 251 14.50 -14.55 -18.89
CA THR A 251 14.57 -13.49 -17.88
C THR A 251 13.52 -12.40 -18.07
N ASN A 252 13.24 -11.98 -19.30
CA ASN A 252 12.22 -10.96 -19.58
C ASN A 252 10.84 -11.41 -19.10
N PHE A 253 10.45 -12.65 -19.39
CA PHE A 253 9.14 -13.20 -19.03
C PHE A 253 8.99 -13.37 -17.52
N MET A 254 10.06 -13.85 -16.88
CA MET A 254 10.14 -14.04 -15.44
C MET A 254 10.00 -12.71 -14.70
N LEU A 255 10.71 -11.66 -15.14
CA LEU A 255 10.61 -10.32 -14.56
C LEU A 255 9.24 -9.66 -14.81
N VAL A 256 8.63 -9.86 -15.98
CA VAL A 256 7.24 -9.40 -16.25
C VAL A 256 6.27 -10.04 -15.27
N ALA A 257 6.39 -11.35 -15.07
CA ALA A 257 5.52 -12.10 -14.14
C ALA A 257 5.69 -11.62 -12.70
N VAL A 258 6.91 -11.40 -12.20
CA VAL A 258 7.11 -10.88 -10.84
C VAL A 258 6.61 -9.44 -10.71
N ALA A 259 6.97 -8.58 -11.67
CA ALA A 259 6.61 -7.16 -11.63
C ALA A 259 5.10 -6.92 -11.64
N LEU A 260 4.37 -7.58 -12.54
CA LEU A 260 2.93 -7.40 -12.72
C LEU A 260 2.07 -8.45 -11.99
N GLY A 261 2.66 -9.56 -11.57
CA GLY A 261 1.96 -10.61 -10.83
C GLY A 261 1.98 -10.41 -9.31
N GLY A 262 2.95 -9.66 -8.77
CA GLY A 262 3.04 -9.50 -7.31
C GLY A 262 3.80 -8.30 -6.75
N PHE A 263 4.59 -7.56 -7.55
CA PHE A 263 5.33 -6.40 -7.03
C PHE A 263 4.55 -5.09 -7.16
N TYR A 264 4.21 -4.65 -8.39
CA TYR A 264 3.46 -3.42 -8.66
C TYR A 264 1.94 -3.62 -8.61
N ILE A 265 1.50 -4.87 -8.60
CA ILE A 265 0.10 -5.28 -8.47
C ILE A 265 0.02 -6.22 -7.28
N ILE A 266 -0.99 -6.05 -6.44
CA ILE A 266 -1.22 -6.92 -5.29
C ILE A 266 -1.43 -8.37 -5.78
N PRO A 267 -0.63 -9.34 -5.29
CA PRO A 267 -0.75 -10.74 -5.71
C PRO A 267 -2.17 -11.27 -5.50
N SER A 268 -2.78 -11.79 -6.56
CA SER A 268 -4.12 -12.36 -6.52
C SER A 268 -4.31 -13.34 -7.67
N ILE A 269 -5.35 -14.17 -7.61
CA ILE A 269 -5.74 -15.00 -8.76
C ILE A 269 -5.85 -14.20 -10.07
N ARG A 270 -6.29 -12.93 -9.98
CA ARG A 270 -6.44 -12.06 -11.16
C ARG A 270 -5.09 -11.57 -11.67
N SER A 271 -4.14 -11.24 -10.81
CA SER A 271 -2.80 -10.84 -11.26
C SER A 271 -2.10 -12.01 -11.95
N PHE A 272 -2.25 -13.23 -11.42
CA PHE A 272 -1.76 -14.46 -12.07
C PHE A 272 -2.44 -14.72 -13.42
N LEU A 273 -3.77 -14.57 -13.52
CA LEU A 273 -4.46 -14.70 -14.81
C LEU A 273 -3.98 -13.65 -15.84
N TRP A 274 -3.66 -12.44 -15.41
CA TRP A 274 -3.09 -11.43 -16.32
C TRP A 274 -1.68 -11.80 -16.79
N VAL A 275 -0.87 -12.50 -15.99
CA VAL A 275 0.44 -13.01 -16.43
C VAL A 275 0.31 -13.96 -17.63
N LEU A 276 -0.77 -14.75 -17.73
CA LEU A 276 -1.05 -15.59 -18.91
C LEU A 276 -1.18 -14.80 -20.22
N VAL A 277 -1.57 -13.53 -20.14
CA VAL A 277 -1.73 -12.65 -21.31
C VAL A 277 -0.47 -11.81 -21.52
N LEU A 278 0.12 -11.31 -20.44
CA LEU A 278 1.23 -10.37 -20.47
C LEU A 278 2.56 -11.02 -20.88
N VAL A 279 2.79 -12.28 -20.49
CA VAL A 279 3.99 -13.02 -20.90
C VAL A 279 4.00 -13.27 -22.42
N PRO A 280 2.92 -13.73 -23.06
CA PRO A 280 2.83 -13.75 -24.53
C PRO A 280 3.08 -12.41 -25.20
N ILE A 281 2.53 -11.31 -24.66
CA ILE A 281 2.81 -9.96 -25.20
C ILE A 281 4.31 -9.65 -25.13
N ALA A 282 4.94 -9.93 -23.98
CA ALA A 282 6.38 -9.77 -23.82
C ALA A 282 7.16 -10.69 -24.78
N TYR A 283 6.68 -11.91 -25.06
CA TYR A 283 7.29 -12.84 -26.01
C TYR A 283 7.27 -12.30 -27.44
N LEU A 284 6.15 -11.72 -27.85
CA LEU A 284 6.03 -11.04 -29.15
C LEU A 284 6.99 -9.85 -29.22
N MET A 285 7.13 -9.07 -28.14
CA MET A 285 8.13 -8.00 -28.07
C MET A 285 9.55 -8.54 -28.17
N VAL A 286 9.88 -9.65 -27.48
CA VAL A 286 11.20 -10.29 -27.57
C VAL A 286 11.52 -10.70 -29.01
N SER A 287 10.60 -11.43 -29.64
CA SER A 287 10.78 -11.94 -31.01
C SER A 287 10.83 -10.81 -32.05
N GLY A 288 9.91 -9.85 -31.96
CA GLY A 288 9.80 -8.74 -32.90
C GLY A 288 10.96 -7.75 -32.79
N MET A 289 11.28 -7.31 -31.56
CA MET A 289 12.34 -6.34 -31.32
C MET A 289 13.73 -6.97 -31.42
N GLY A 290 13.89 -8.25 -31.06
CA GLY A 290 15.17 -8.96 -31.17
C GLY A 290 15.73 -8.90 -32.58
N ASN A 291 14.92 -9.17 -33.60
CA ASN A 291 15.32 -9.08 -35.00
C ASN A 291 15.77 -7.66 -35.42
N LEU A 292 15.13 -6.63 -34.88
CA LEU A 292 15.51 -5.23 -35.14
C LEU A 292 16.83 -4.88 -34.45
N MET A 293 16.97 -5.25 -33.17
CA MET A 293 18.15 -4.97 -32.36
C MET A 293 19.40 -5.67 -32.90
N LEU A 294 19.26 -6.91 -33.39
CA LEU A 294 20.34 -7.63 -34.07
C LEU A 294 20.87 -6.88 -35.31
N LYS A 295 19.99 -6.26 -36.12
CA LYS A 295 20.41 -5.46 -37.29
C LYS A 295 21.21 -4.22 -36.91
N ILE A 296 20.85 -3.60 -35.78
CA ILE A 296 21.54 -2.42 -35.24
C ILE A 296 22.83 -2.84 -34.49
N GLY A 297 22.97 -4.13 -34.18
CA GLY A 297 24.11 -4.72 -33.46
C GLY A 297 24.12 -4.34 -31.99
N VAL A 298 22.95 -4.28 -31.36
CA VAL A 298 22.77 -4.04 -29.92
C VAL A 298 22.01 -5.23 -29.32
N PRO A 299 22.38 -5.76 -28.14
CA PRO A 299 21.59 -6.79 -27.47
C PRO A 299 20.23 -6.27 -27.00
N LEU A 300 19.22 -7.14 -26.99
CA LEU A 300 17.86 -6.75 -26.60
C LEU A 300 17.71 -6.45 -25.08
N PHE A 301 18.58 -7.04 -24.26
CA PHE A 301 18.56 -6.92 -22.80
C PHE A 301 17.15 -7.13 -22.19
N SER A 302 16.77 -6.30 -21.21
CA SER A 302 15.48 -6.35 -20.51
C SER A 302 14.48 -5.31 -21.04
N LEU A 303 14.62 -4.86 -22.29
CA LEU A 303 13.75 -3.84 -22.88
C LEU A 303 12.30 -4.31 -23.06
N PRO A 304 12.02 -5.53 -23.57
CA PRO A 304 10.65 -6.06 -23.65
C PRO A 304 9.95 -6.10 -22.28
N PHE A 305 10.68 -6.48 -21.23
CA PHE A 305 10.21 -6.43 -19.86
C PHE A 305 9.78 -5.01 -19.46
N CYS A 306 10.65 -4.00 -19.66
CA CYS A 306 10.37 -2.63 -19.26
C CYS A 306 9.12 -2.07 -19.96
N LEU A 307 9.03 -2.27 -21.28
CA LEU A 307 7.90 -1.78 -22.07
C LEU A 307 6.59 -2.44 -21.67
N THR A 308 6.58 -3.76 -21.47
CA THR A 308 5.38 -4.50 -21.06
C THR A 308 4.86 -4.01 -19.70
N VAL A 309 5.76 -3.83 -18.72
CA VAL A 309 5.39 -3.35 -17.39
C VAL A 309 4.84 -1.93 -17.43
N ILE A 310 5.54 -1.00 -18.08
CA ILE A 310 5.15 0.41 -18.14
C ILE A 310 3.80 0.55 -18.88
N LEU A 311 3.63 -0.14 -20.01
CA LEU A 311 2.40 -0.13 -20.79
C LEU A 311 1.20 -0.57 -19.93
N PHE A 312 1.33 -1.71 -19.25
CA PHE A 312 0.22 -2.27 -18.49
C PHE A 312 -0.10 -1.44 -17.25
N LEU A 313 0.91 -0.98 -16.50
CA LEU A 313 0.68 -0.12 -15.33
C LEU A 313 0.03 1.21 -15.70
N TYR A 314 0.45 1.82 -16.82
CA TYR A 314 -0.16 3.06 -17.29
C TYR A 314 -1.63 2.85 -17.64
N MET A 315 -1.95 1.76 -18.37
CA MET A 315 -3.34 1.40 -18.67
C MET A 315 -4.18 1.20 -17.40
N LEU A 316 -3.65 0.50 -16.39
CA LEU A 316 -4.37 0.29 -15.13
C LEU A 316 -4.60 1.59 -14.35
N GLY A 317 -3.67 2.55 -14.44
CA GLY A 317 -3.75 3.87 -13.82
C GLY A 317 -4.81 4.78 -14.43
N LEU A 318 -5.24 4.54 -15.68
CA LEU A 318 -6.28 5.31 -16.36
C LEU A 318 -7.72 4.89 -15.99
N ARG A 319 -7.89 3.82 -15.19
CA ARG A 319 -9.22 3.31 -14.83
C ARG A 319 -9.92 4.21 -13.82
N LYS A 320 -11.18 4.58 -14.10
CA LYS A 320 -12.03 5.37 -13.18
C LYS A 320 -12.46 4.58 -11.94
N THR A 321 -12.72 3.29 -12.09
CA THR A 321 -13.03 2.38 -10.99
C THR A 321 -11.94 1.32 -10.94
N PRO A 322 -11.13 1.26 -9.86
CA PRO A 322 -10.21 0.16 -9.69
C PRO A 322 -11.05 -1.11 -9.50
N LEU A 323 -11.14 -1.92 -10.55
CA LEU A 323 -11.69 -3.27 -10.46
C LEU A 323 -10.90 -4.09 -9.43
N LYS A 324 -11.27 -5.35 -9.25
CA LYS A 324 -10.65 -6.28 -8.29
C LYS A 324 -9.15 -6.60 -8.54
N LEU A 325 -8.48 -5.91 -9.46
CA LEU A 325 -7.03 -5.92 -9.72
C LEU A 325 -6.44 -4.61 -9.19
N ALA A 326 -5.83 -4.65 -8.01
CA ALA A 326 -5.32 -3.47 -7.31
C ALA A 326 -3.83 -3.25 -7.58
N LEU A 327 -3.46 -2.01 -7.92
CA LEU A 327 -2.07 -1.58 -7.89
C LEU A 327 -1.58 -1.57 -6.44
N THR A 328 -0.30 -1.87 -6.23
CA THR A 328 0.34 -1.84 -4.91
C THR A 328 0.38 -0.38 -4.40
N PRO A 329 -0.39 -0.02 -3.35
CA PRO A 329 -0.48 1.37 -2.90
C PRO A 329 0.81 1.86 -2.25
N ILE A 330 1.40 1.00 -1.41
CA ILE A 330 2.62 1.25 -0.66
C ILE A 330 3.52 0.05 -0.89
N GLN A 331 4.74 0.30 -1.34
CA GLN A 331 5.69 -0.75 -1.70
C GLN A 331 6.54 -1.16 -0.49
N TYR A 332 6.38 -2.39 -0.02
CA TYR A 332 7.18 -2.98 1.05
C TYR A 332 8.30 -3.90 0.54
N TYR A 333 8.49 -3.93 -0.78
CA TYR A 333 9.52 -4.68 -1.48
C TYR A 333 9.44 -6.20 -1.33
N SER A 334 8.29 -6.74 -0.88
CA SER A 334 7.97 -8.16 -0.81
C SER A 334 6.52 -8.37 -1.26
N PRO A 335 6.25 -9.26 -2.24
CA PRO A 335 4.89 -9.60 -2.63
C PRO A 335 4.01 -10.08 -1.47
N GLU A 336 4.55 -10.89 -0.56
CA GLU A 336 3.86 -11.38 0.64
C GLU A 336 3.47 -10.23 1.56
N GLU A 337 4.43 -9.36 1.90
CA GLU A 337 4.19 -8.22 2.78
C GLU A 337 3.17 -7.26 2.16
N ASN A 338 3.28 -6.99 0.86
CA ASN A 338 2.32 -6.17 0.12
C ASN A 338 0.91 -6.78 0.20
N LEU A 339 0.77 -8.08 -0.05
CA LEU A 339 -0.51 -8.77 0.00
C LEU A 339 -1.13 -8.72 1.40
N TYR A 340 -0.38 -9.15 2.43
CA TYR A 340 -0.91 -9.21 3.79
C TYR A 340 -1.26 -7.82 4.31
N ARG A 341 -0.43 -6.80 4.05
CA ARG A 341 -0.75 -5.43 4.46
C ARG A 341 -1.90 -4.84 3.67
N PHE A 342 -2.04 -5.16 2.39
CA PHE A 342 -3.17 -4.71 1.60
C PHE A 342 -4.49 -5.30 2.12
N VAL A 343 -4.52 -6.61 2.41
CA VAL A 343 -5.72 -7.28 2.92
C VAL A 343 -6.11 -6.75 4.31
N ASN A 344 -5.16 -6.62 5.24
CA ASN A 344 -5.44 -6.16 6.61
C ASN A 344 -5.57 -4.63 6.72
N GLY A 345 -4.93 -3.91 5.80
CA GLY A 345 -4.93 -2.46 5.75
C GLY A 345 -6.01 -1.89 4.84
N LYS A 346 -6.89 -2.68 4.22
CA LYS A 346 -7.86 -2.16 3.24
C LYS A 346 -8.67 -1.00 3.80
N GLU A 347 -9.18 -1.11 5.03
CA GLU A 347 -9.87 0.00 5.71
C GLU A 347 -8.93 1.16 6.03
N ARG A 348 -7.71 0.87 6.50
CA ARG A 348 -6.70 1.87 6.88
C ARG A 348 -6.23 2.68 5.67
N LEU A 349 -6.17 2.06 4.49
CA LEU A 349 -5.81 2.68 3.22
C LEU A 349 -6.90 3.63 2.72
N LEU A 350 -8.18 3.44 3.09
CA LEU A 350 -9.26 4.34 2.67
C LEU A 350 -9.06 5.76 3.22
N ASN A 351 -8.46 5.91 4.41
CA ASN A 351 -8.07 7.21 4.96
C ASN A 351 -6.99 7.93 4.12
N LEU A 352 -6.23 7.22 3.29
CA LEU A 352 -5.27 7.82 2.36
C LEU A 352 -5.93 8.28 1.05
N TYR A 353 -7.06 7.66 0.68
CA TYR A 353 -7.76 7.93 -0.59
C TYR A 353 -8.94 8.89 -0.45
N TYR A 354 -9.57 8.93 0.73
CA TYR A 354 -10.78 9.70 0.98
C TYR A 354 -10.60 10.61 2.19
N LEU A 355 -10.97 11.88 2.03
CA LEU A 355 -11.30 12.75 3.15
C LEU A 355 -12.50 12.17 3.91
N PRO A 356 -12.42 11.99 5.24
CA PRO A 356 -13.51 11.44 6.04
C PRO A 356 -14.71 12.41 6.11
N LEU A 357 -15.84 12.04 5.48
CA LEU A 357 -17.12 12.75 5.61
C LEU A 357 -17.99 12.08 6.67
N GLN A 358 -18.62 12.85 7.55
CA GLN A 358 -19.64 12.34 8.48
C GLN A 358 -21.05 12.58 7.94
N LEU A 359 -22.05 12.02 8.63
CA LEU A 359 -23.44 12.27 8.30
C LEU A 359 -23.84 13.71 8.67
N PRO A 360 -24.61 14.41 7.83
CA PRO A 360 -24.89 15.83 8.00
C PRO A 360 -26.02 16.14 9.00
N PHE A 361 -26.19 15.31 10.04
CA PHE A 361 -27.27 15.45 11.00
C PHE A 361 -26.91 14.86 12.37
N LEU A 362 -27.70 15.22 13.38
CA LEU A 362 -27.64 14.65 14.73
C LEU A 362 -28.70 13.55 14.91
N GLY A 363 -28.38 12.53 15.70
CA GLY A 363 -29.27 11.42 15.99
C GLY A 363 -29.41 10.41 14.86
N GLU A 364 -30.41 9.54 14.98
CA GLU A 364 -30.71 8.49 14.01
C GLU A 364 -31.69 8.98 12.93
N TRP A 365 -31.32 8.79 11.67
CA TRP A 365 -32.12 9.12 10.48
C TRP A 365 -32.19 7.92 9.55
N VAL A 366 -33.13 7.92 8.62
CA VAL A 366 -33.33 6.86 7.62
C VAL A 366 -32.89 7.37 6.25
N VAL A 367 -32.19 6.53 5.51
CA VAL A 367 -31.92 6.75 4.08
C VAL A 367 -33.20 6.48 3.30
N SER A 368 -33.97 7.52 2.98
CA SER A 368 -35.21 7.37 2.20
C SER A 368 -34.92 7.04 0.73
N GLN A 369 -33.83 7.59 0.18
CA GLN A 369 -33.38 7.30 -1.17
C GLN A 369 -31.86 7.17 -1.22
N GLY A 370 -31.38 6.05 -1.76
CA GLY A 370 -29.96 5.73 -1.84
C GLY A 370 -29.30 6.05 -3.17
N TYR A 371 -28.05 5.59 -3.32
CA TYR A 371 -27.36 5.59 -4.61
C TYR A 371 -28.12 4.73 -5.62
N ASP A 372 -28.22 5.22 -6.86
CA ASP A 372 -28.96 4.59 -7.95
C ASP A 372 -30.47 4.39 -7.63
N GLY A 373 -31.02 5.27 -6.79
CA GLY A 373 -32.41 5.20 -6.32
C GLY A 373 -33.48 5.32 -7.42
N SER A 374 -34.69 4.89 -7.07
CA SER A 374 -35.79 4.67 -8.03
C SER A 374 -36.44 5.95 -8.60
N MET A 375 -36.32 7.08 -7.91
CA MET A 375 -37.02 8.33 -8.26
C MET A 375 -36.09 9.33 -8.97
N THR A 376 -35.36 10.15 -8.21
CA THR A 376 -34.51 11.27 -8.68
C THR A 376 -33.03 10.92 -8.86
N HIS A 377 -32.49 9.95 -8.13
CA HIS A 377 -31.06 9.57 -8.14
C HIS A 377 -30.69 8.69 -9.34
N LYS A 378 -30.76 9.26 -10.54
CA LYS A 378 -30.49 8.55 -11.81
C LYS A 378 -29.41 9.25 -12.64
N GLY A 379 -28.76 8.48 -13.51
CA GLY A 379 -27.76 8.97 -14.46
C GLY A 379 -26.62 9.72 -13.77
N ASP A 380 -26.38 10.96 -14.20
CA ASP A 380 -25.33 11.83 -13.66
C ASP A 380 -25.53 12.24 -12.17
N TRP A 381 -26.76 12.11 -11.64
CA TRP A 381 -27.11 12.41 -10.24
C TRP A 381 -27.35 11.16 -9.40
N SER A 382 -26.90 10.00 -9.87
CA SER A 382 -27.12 8.71 -9.20
C SER A 382 -26.42 8.54 -7.86
N LYS A 383 -25.40 9.35 -7.53
CA LYS A 383 -24.57 9.17 -6.33
C LYS A 383 -24.94 10.21 -5.26
N ALA A 384 -26.23 10.27 -4.91
CA ALA A 384 -26.79 11.14 -3.88
C ALA A 384 -27.59 10.34 -2.84
N LEU A 385 -27.86 10.95 -1.69
CA LEU A 385 -28.56 10.35 -0.56
C LEU A 385 -29.61 11.33 -0.01
N ASP A 386 -30.81 10.82 0.23
CA ASP A 386 -31.87 11.58 0.92
C ASP A 386 -32.09 11.00 2.31
N PHE A 387 -32.27 11.89 3.28
CA PHE A 387 -32.44 11.53 4.69
C PHE A 387 -33.73 12.08 5.27
N VAL A 388 -34.45 11.22 6.00
CA VAL A 388 -35.68 11.55 6.74
C VAL A 388 -35.60 11.00 8.17
N ILE A 389 -36.51 11.45 9.04
CA ILE A 389 -36.68 10.89 10.39
C ILE A 389 -38.01 10.13 10.41
N LEU A 390 -37.99 8.89 10.90
CA LEU A 390 -39.19 8.08 11.14
C LEU A 390 -39.46 7.97 12.65
N ASP A 391 -40.73 7.93 13.02
CA ASP A 391 -41.16 7.57 14.38
C ASP A 391 -41.21 6.05 14.60
N SER A 392 -41.69 5.63 15.78
CA SER A 392 -41.86 4.21 16.13
C SER A 392 -42.89 3.47 15.27
N GLU A 393 -43.78 4.19 14.57
CA GLU A 393 -44.77 3.65 13.64
C GLU A 393 -44.29 3.71 12.18
N MET A 394 -43.01 4.01 11.95
CA MET A 394 -42.39 4.15 10.62
C MET A 394 -42.97 5.29 9.78
N LYS A 395 -43.50 6.35 10.41
CA LYS A 395 -44.05 7.52 9.73
C LYS A 395 -43.05 8.69 9.73
N THR A 396 -43.05 9.47 8.65
CA THR A 396 -42.22 10.68 8.49
C THR A 396 -42.81 11.90 9.22
N PHE A 397 -44.07 11.81 9.67
CA PHE A 397 -44.84 12.93 10.24
C PHE A 397 -45.78 12.50 11.36
N ARG A 398 -46.19 13.50 12.16
CA ARG A 398 -47.28 13.39 13.12
C ARG A 398 -48.58 13.88 12.49
N LEU A 399 -49.70 13.27 12.85
CA LEU A 399 -51.01 13.75 12.40
C LEU A 399 -51.22 15.22 12.82
N PRO A 400 -51.80 16.07 11.95
CA PRO A 400 -52.48 15.72 10.69
C PRO A 400 -51.59 15.58 9.43
N GLY A 401 -50.29 15.91 9.47
CA GLY A 401 -49.36 15.64 8.36
C GLY A 401 -49.45 16.55 7.12
N ASN A 402 -50.21 17.66 7.20
CA ASN A 402 -50.45 18.57 6.08
C ASN A 402 -49.61 19.86 6.10
N LEU A 403 -48.72 20.03 7.09
CA LEU A 403 -47.83 21.18 7.23
C LEU A 403 -46.39 20.68 7.43
N PRO A 404 -45.35 21.41 6.96
CA PRO A 404 -43.95 21.05 7.18
C PRO A 404 -43.62 20.80 8.66
N GLU A 405 -44.20 21.59 9.58
CA GLU A 405 -43.98 21.47 11.03
C GLU A 405 -44.44 20.13 11.62
N HIS A 406 -45.28 19.39 10.92
CA HIS A 406 -45.73 18.06 11.34
C HIS A 406 -44.67 16.97 11.06
N PHE A 407 -43.71 17.21 10.18
CA PHE A 407 -42.67 16.26 9.80
C PHE A 407 -41.50 16.28 10.78
N HIS A 408 -41.00 15.10 11.14
CA HIS A 408 -40.00 14.97 12.21
C HIS A 408 -38.64 15.60 11.90
N CYS A 409 -38.26 15.60 10.62
CA CYS A 409 -37.01 16.18 10.13
C CYS A 409 -37.10 17.70 9.92
N TYR A 410 -38.28 18.30 9.75
CA TYR A 410 -38.41 19.73 9.51
C TYR A 410 -37.82 20.54 10.67
N ASN A 411 -37.10 21.62 10.34
CA ASN A 411 -36.45 22.51 11.31
C ASN A 411 -35.36 21.83 12.18
N LYS A 412 -34.89 20.63 11.82
CA LYS A 412 -33.76 19.96 12.50
C LYS A 412 -32.41 20.51 12.01
N PRO A 413 -31.39 20.54 12.87
CA PRO A 413 -30.05 20.99 12.50
C PRO A 413 -29.43 20.14 11.38
N VAL A 414 -28.85 20.82 10.39
CA VAL A 414 -28.02 20.22 9.35
C VAL A 414 -26.57 20.59 9.62
N LEU A 415 -25.70 19.58 9.63
CA LEU A 415 -24.30 19.69 10.02
C LEU A 415 -23.36 19.74 8.82
N CYS A 416 -22.21 20.37 9.02
CA CYS A 416 -21.10 20.31 8.10
C CYS A 416 -20.49 18.88 8.05
N PRO A 417 -20.41 18.24 6.87
CA PRO A 417 -19.89 16.87 6.73
C PRO A 417 -18.38 16.73 6.97
N ALA A 418 -17.60 17.77 6.69
CA ALA A 418 -16.16 17.83 6.89
C ALA A 418 -15.67 19.28 6.82
N ASP A 419 -14.49 19.56 7.36
CA ASP A 419 -13.86 20.88 7.30
C ASP A 419 -13.80 21.40 5.84
N GLY A 420 -14.10 22.68 5.65
CA GLY A 420 -14.10 23.26 4.32
C GLY A 420 -14.47 24.73 4.27
N ILE A 421 -14.44 25.29 3.07
CA ILE A 421 -14.83 26.68 2.78
C ILE A 421 -16.18 26.65 2.08
N VAL A 422 -17.12 27.47 2.53
CA VAL A 422 -18.43 27.61 1.90
C VAL A 422 -18.25 28.29 0.53
N ASP A 423 -18.60 27.58 -0.53
CA ASP A 423 -18.40 28.03 -1.90
C ASP A 423 -19.66 28.75 -2.44
N GLU A 424 -20.84 28.22 -2.15
CA GLU A 424 -22.12 28.74 -2.64
C GLU A 424 -23.24 28.58 -1.61
N ILE A 425 -24.14 29.56 -1.52
CA ILE A 425 -25.38 29.51 -0.73
C ILE A 425 -26.53 30.03 -1.59
N ILE A 426 -27.62 29.26 -1.65
CA ILE A 426 -28.93 29.69 -2.17
C ILE A 426 -29.88 29.76 -0.98
N ASP A 427 -30.42 30.95 -0.67
CA ASP A 427 -31.27 31.20 0.49
C ASP A 427 -32.48 32.12 0.17
N HIS A 428 -33.15 31.89 -0.96
CA HIS A 428 -34.27 32.73 -1.40
C HIS A 428 -35.53 31.95 -1.81
N VAL A 429 -35.45 30.61 -1.87
CA VAL A 429 -36.56 29.74 -2.29
C VAL A 429 -37.48 29.47 -1.10
N GLU A 430 -38.78 29.67 -1.25
CA GLU A 430 -39.75 29.34 -0.21
C GLU A 430 -39.90 27.82 -0.03
N ASP A 431 -40.26 27.39 1.18
CA ASP A 431 -40.66 26.00 1.42
C ASP A 431 -41.98 25.69 0.69
N ASN A 432 -42.10 24.48 0.15
CA ASN A 432 -43.34 24.03 -0.47
C ASN A 432 -44.38 23.68 0.60
N GLU A 433 -45.66 23.83 0.24
CA GLU A 433 -46.73 23.07 0.89
C GLU A 433 -46.48 21.57 0.75
N ILE A 434 -47.00 20.75 1.68
CA ILE A 434 -46.83 19.29 1.64
C ILE A 434 -47.45 18.72 0.36
N GLY A 435 -46.70 17.88 -0.34
CA GLY A 435 -47.02 17.36 -1.68
C GLY A 435 -46.63 18.27 -2.84
N GLY A 436 -46.26 19.53 -2.57
CA GLY A 436 -45.81 20.49 -3.57
C GLY A 436 -44.43 20.17 -4.14
N ASN A 437 -44.13 20.62 -5.36
CA ASN A 437 -42.87 20.25 -6.01
C ASN A 437 -42.36 21.34 -6.96
N ASN A 438 -41.44 22.19 -6.48
CA ASN A 438 -40.87 23.28 -7.29
C ASN A 438 -39.75 22.75 -8.21
N THR A 439 -40.15 22.31 -9.40
CA THR A 439 -39.24 21.78 -10.43
C THR A 439 -38.44 22.86 -11.16
N LEU A 440 -38.88 24.13 -11.12
CA LEU A 440 -38.15 25.26 -11.70
C LEU A 440 -36.89 25.57 -10.88
N GLN A 441 -37.02 25.61 -9.56
CA GLN A 441 -35.91 25.75 -8.62
C GLN A 441 -35.59 24.41 -7.97
N ASN A 442 -35.28 23.41 -8.80
CA ASN A 442 -35.17 22.00 -8.44
C ASN A 442 -34.38 21.69 -7.15
N TRP A 443 -33.29 22.42 -6.88
CA TRP A 443 -32.43 22.17 -5.71
C TRP A 443 -32.84 22.90 -4.43
N GLY A 444 -33.79 23.84 -4.53
CA GLY A 444 -34.22 24.67 -3.40
C GLY A 444 -33.08 25.47 -2.79
N ASN A 445 -33.22 25.82 -1.52
CA ASN A 445 -32.12 26.41 -0.76
C ASN A 445 -31.03 25.36 -0.55
N SER A 446 -29.80 25.75 -0.83
CA SER A 446 -28.66 24.83 -0.91
C SER A 446 -27.39 25.47 -0.40
N ILE A 447 -26.47 24.65 0.11
CA ILE A 447 -25.10 25.05 0.44
C ILE A 447 -24.12 24.10 -0.23
N VAL A 448 -23.07 24.66 -0.84
CA VAL A 448 -21.94 23.91 -1.39
C VAL A 448 -20.69 24.24 -0.57
N ILE A 449 -19.97 23.22 -0.13
CA ILE A 449 -18.76 23.35 0.70
C ILE A 449 -17.59 22.72 -0.05
N LYS A 450 -16.53 23.50 -0.27
CA LYS A 450 -15.26 23.07 -0.85
C LYS A 450 -14.38 22.46 0.23
N HIS A 451 -14.02 21.19 0.08
CA HIS A 451 -13.11 20.50 1.00
C HIS A 451 -11.69 20.36 0.43
N ALA A 452 -11.59 20.11 -0.87
CA ALA A 452 -10.34 20.06 -1.62
C ALA A 452 -10.60 20.38 -3.09
N GLU A 453 -9.55 20.55 -3.89
CA GLU A 453 -9.71 20.75 -5.32
C GLU A 453 -10.37 19.53 -5.96
N GLY A 454 -11.49 19.74 -6.67
CA GLY A 454 -12.29 18.66 -7.23
C GLY A 454 -13.14 17.86 -6.22
N LEU A 455 -13.27 18.32 -4.97
CA LEU A 455 -14.06 17.66 -3.93
C LEU A 455 -14.93 18.66 -3.15
N TYR A 456 -16.25 18.60 -3.41
CA TYR A 456 -17.26 19.45 -2.80
C TYR A 456 -18.40 18.61 -2.25
N SER A 457 -18.96 18.99 -1.10
CA SER A 457 -20.25 18.48 -0.64
C SER A 457 -21.35 19.51 -0.92
N LYS A 458 -22.56 19.02 -1.21
CA LYS A 458 -23.75 19.85 -1.40
C LYS A 458 -24.89 19.30 -0.56
N LEU A 459 -25.56 20.20 0.15
CA LEU A 459 -26.81 19.94 0.86
C LEU A 459 -27.91 20.80 0.27
N SER A 460 -29.09 20.23 0.07
CA SER A 460 -30.24 20.86 -0.61
C SER A 460 -31.54 20.64 0.17
N HIS A 461 -32.61 21.31 -0.29
CA HIS A 461 -33.93 21.33 0.36
C HIS A 461 -33.91 21.97 1.77
N LEU A 462 -33.00 22.91 1.99
CA LEU A 462 -32.83 23.58 3.28
C LEU A 462 -33.90 24.64 3.52
N LYS A 463 -34.10 25.01 4.79
CA LYS A 463 -35.08 26.03 5.19
C LYS A 463 -34.56 27.42 4.88
N LYS A 464 -35.40 28.27 4.30
CA LYS A 464 -35.09 29.67 4.02
C LYS A 464 -34.74 30.44 5.29
N HIS A 465 -33.76 31.33 5.23
CA HIS A 465 -33.23 32.14 6.33
C HIS A 465 -32.70 31.34 7.53
N SER A 466 -32.30 30.09 7.31
CA SER A 466 -31.81 29.21 8.37
C SER A 466 -30.28 29.06 8.42
N PHE A 467 -29.57 29.52 7.39
CA PHE A 467 -28.12 29.38 7.29
C PHE A 467 -27.41 30.11 8.43
N LYS A 468 -26.44 29.43 9.04
CA LYS A 468 -25.62 29.93 10.16
C LYS A 468 -24.22 30.37 9.74
N THR A 469 -23.96 30.36 8.44
CA THR A 469 -22.69 30.68 7.82
C THR A 469 -22.89 31.49 6.54
N THR A 470 -21.81 31.99 5.96
CA THR A 470 -21.84 32.84 4.76
C THR A 470 -20.86 32.33 3.71
N LYS A 471 -21.08 32.71 2.44
CA LYS A 471 -20.17 32.39 1.34
C LYS A 471 -18.76 32.91 1.64
N GLY A 472 -17.76 32.06 1.47
CA GLY A 472 -16.35 32.32 1.78
C GLY A 472 -15.93 31.98 3.21
N ALA A 473 -16.86 31.66 4.12
CA ALA A 473 -16.52 31.28 5.49
C ALA A 473 -15.92 29.88 5.57
N PHE A 474 -14.98 29.69 6.49
CA PHE A 474 -14.50 28.35 6.86
C PHE A 474 -15.45 27.75 7.90
N VAL A 475 -15.89 26.52 7.67
CA VAL A 475 -16.77 25.75 8.56
C VAL A 475 -16.08 24.47 9.01
N LYS A 476 -16.29 24.10 10.26
CA LYS A 476 -15.71 22.87 10.85
C LYS A 476 -16.66 21.69 10.72
N LYS A 477 -16.10 20.50 10.56
CA LYS A 477 -16.83 19.23 10.67
C LYS A 477 -17.68 19.23 11.94
N GLY A 478 -18.99 19.03 11.79
CA GLY A 478 -19.95 18.95 12.89
C GLY A 478 -20.60 20.28 13.28
N GLU A 479 -20.15 21.38 12.69
CA GLU A 479 -20.78 22.67 12.87
C GLU A 479 -22.18 22.70 12.26
N ILE A 480 -23.15 23.32 12.93
CA ILE A 480 -24.50 23.52 12.41
C ILE A 480 -24.45 24.62 11.34
N ILE A 481 -24.81 24.27 10.10
CA ILE A 481 -24.71 25.17 8.94
C ILE A 481 -26.06 25.70 8.47
N ALA A 482 -27.14 24.96 8.69
CA ALA A 482 -28.51 25.32 8.30
C ALA A 482 -29.53 24.47 9.06
N LEU A 483 -30.82 24.63 8.73
CA LEU A 483 -31.91 23.76 9.18
C LEU A 483 -32.56 23.05 7.99
N CYS A 484 -33.06 21.83 8.21
CA CYS A 484 -33.85 21.09 7.23
C CYS A 484 -35.14 21.85 6.89
N GLY A 485 -35.44 21.96 5.60
CA GLY A 485 -36.64 22.64 5.08
C GLY A 485 -37.47 21.73 4.18
N ASN A 486 -38.21 22.34 3.26
CA ASN A 486 -39.01 21.70 2.23
C ASN A 486 -38.97 22.47 0.90
N SER A 487 -37.84 23.12 0.58
CA SER A 487 -37.72 23.98 -0.59
C SER A 487 -37.28 23.22 -1.85
N GLY A 488 -37.67 23.69 -3.05
CA GLY A 488 -37.25 23.09 -4.32
C GLY A 488 -38.02 21.83 -4.71
N ARG A 489 -37.36 20.82 -5.28
CA ARG A 489 -38.01 19.56 -5.70
C ARG A 489 -38.24 18.61 -4.51
N SER A 490 -39.00 19.08 -3.52
CA SER A 490 -39.21 18.41 -2.24
C SER A 490 -40.71 18.35 -1.88
N PRO A 491 -41.37 17.18 -2.06
CA PRO A 491 -42.78 17.01 -1.67
C PRO A 491 -42.99 16.90 -0.17
N GLU A 492 -42.00 16.40 0.56
CA GLU A 492 -41.99 16.26 2.01
C GLU A 492 -40.62 16.68 2.54
N PRO A 493 -40.52 17.28 3.74
CA PRO A 493 -39.24 17.69 4.32
C PRO A 493 -38.21 16.54 4.34
N HIS A 494 -37.02 16.79 3.82
CA HIS A 494 -35.88 15.86 3.85
C HIS A 494 -34.57 16.62 3.60
N VAL A 495 -33.44 15.97 3.86
CA VAL A 495 -32.11 16.50 3.52
C VAL A 495 -31.53 15.71 2.37
N HIS A 496 -31.34 16.37 1.22
CA HIS A 496 -30.58 15.84 0.10
C HIS A 496 -29.09 16.11 0.31
N PHE A 497 -28.27 15.08 0.17
CA PHE A 497 -26.82 15.15 0.29
C PHE A 497 -26.14 14.53 -0.93
N GLN A 498 -25.14 15.24 -1.46
CA GLN A 498 -24.27 14.67 -2.49
C GLN A 498 -22.84 15.18 -2.38
N VAL A 499 -21.92 14.41 -2.96
CA VAL A 499 -20.55 14.84 -3.25
C VAL A 499 -20.44 15.11 -4.74
N GLN A 500 -19.67 16.13 -5.13
CA GLN A 500 -19.53 16.57 -6.52
C GLN A 500 -18.11 17.12 -6.79
N ARG A 501 -17.72 17.17 -8.08
CA ARG A 501 -16.37 17.61 -8.49
C ARG A 501 -16.24 19.11 -8.75
N THR A 502 -17.35 19.80 -8.91
CA THR A 502 -17.40 21.22 -9.29
C THR A 502 -18.23 22.02 -8.29
N PRO A 503 -17.99 23.33 -8.14
CA PRO A 503 -18.66 24.16 -7.13
C PRO A 503 -20.15 24.41 -7.39
N TYR A 504 -20.63 24.20 -8.61
CA TYR A 504 -21.96 24.67 -9.02
C TYR A 504 -23.09 23.79 -8.46
N VAL A 505 -24.19 24.43 -8.05
CA VAL A 505 -25.44 23.72 -7.75
C VAL A 505 -25.93 23.00 -9.01
N GLY A 506 -26.25 21.71 -8.89
CA GLY A 506 -26.65 20.86 -10.02
C GLY A 506 -25.52 20.08 -10.69
N SER A 507 -24.29 20.22 -10.20
CA SER A 507 -23.15 19.42 -10.67
C SER A 507 -23.38 17.91 -10.58
N LYS A 508 -22.71 17.17 -11.48
CA LYS A 508 -22.71 15.71 -11.49
C LYS A 508 -22.18 15.16 -10.17
N THR A 509 -22.84 14.11 -9.71
CA THR A 509 -22.50 13.45 -8.45
C THR A 509 -21.22 12.62 -8.59
N LEU A 510 -20.48 12.52 -7.49
CA LEU A 510 -19.26 11.72 -7.35
C LEU A 510 -19.54 10.59 -6.37
N HIS A 511 -19.21 9.35 -6.76
CA HIS A 511 -19.28 8.21 -5.83
C HIS A 511 -18.29 8.43 -4.68
N TYR A 512 -18.80 8.61 -3.47
CA TYR A 512 -17.96 8.97 -2.33
C TYR A 512 -18.49 8.36 -1.02
N PRO A 513 -17.67 7.60 -0.27
CA PRO A 513 -18.09 6.93 0.96
C PRO A 513 -18.31 7.89 2.15
N ILE A 514 -19.20 7.51 3.07
CA ILE A 514 -19.33 8.12 4.39
C ILE A 514 -18.43 7.38 5.38
N SER A 515 -17.74 8.13 6.22
CA SER A 515 -16.83 7.62 7.25
C SER A 515 -17.56 7.46 8.59
N TYR A 516 -17.21 6.41 9.34
CA TYR A 516 -17.54 6.21 10.75
C TYR A 516 -19.01 6.49 11.13
N PHE A 517 -19.92 5.58 10.80
CA PHE A 517 -21.32 5.66 11.21
C PHE A 517 -21.84 4.32 11.72
N VAL A 518 -22.93 4.35 12.48
CA VAL A 518 -23.65 3.14 12.89
C VAL A 518 -24.82 2.95 11.94
N SER A 519 -24.97 1.76 11.40
CA SER A 519 -26.15 1.33 10.66
C SER A 519 -26.93 0.31 11.48
N ARG A 520 -28.23 0.53 11.62
CA ARG A 520 -29.19 -0.40 12.22
C ARG A 520 -30.05 -1.01 11.11
N ASP A 521 -29.99 -2.33 11.00
CA ASP A 521 -31.01 -3.12 10.30
C ASP A 521 -32.04 -3.65 11.32
N GLU A 522 -33.08 -4.37 10.86
CA GLU A 522 -34.18 -4.84 11.71
C GLU A 522 -33.74 -5.62 12.96
N HIS A 523 -32.51 -6.17 13.00
CA HIS A 523 -32.03 -7.01 14.10
C HIS A 523 -30.62 -6.70 14.64
N ASN A 524 -29.79 -5.92 13.94
CA ASN A 524 -28.39 -5.70 14.33
C ASN A 524 -27.91 -4.26 14.15
N LEU A 525 -27.13 -3.78 15.12
CA LEU A 525 -26.32 -2.58 15.00
C LEU A 525 -24.95 -2.95 14.44
N THR A 526 -24.54 -2.25 13.38
CA THR A 526 -23.30 -2.50 12.67
C THR A 526 -22.50 -1.22 12.56
N PHE A 527 -21.23 -1.27 12.96
CA PHE A 527 -20.29 -0.19 12.71
C PHE A 527 -19.84 -0.24 11.25
N SER A 528 -19.98 0.89 10.56
CA SER A 528 -19.64 1.07 9.16
C SER A 528 -18.52 2.09 9.01
N ASN A 529 -17.51 1.75 8.19
CA ASN A 529 -16.34 2.59 7.95
C ASN A 529 -16.08 2.72 6.44
N PHE A 530 -16.14 3.96 5.92
CA PHE A 530 -15.97 4.27 4.50
C PHE A 530 -16.89 3.43 3.59
N THR A 531 -18.19 3.42 3.91
CA THR A 531 -19.21 2.72 3.13
C THR A 531 -20.30 3.69 2.66
N ILE A 532 -21.10 3.23 1.69
CA ILE A 532 -22.30 3.95 1.26
C ILE A 532 -23.48 3.44 2.10
N PRO A 533 -24.19 4.32 2.82
CA PRO A 533 -25.43 3.97 3.51
C PRO A 533 -26.44 3.34 2.54
N LYS A 534 -27.10 2.26 2.97
CA LYS A 534 -28.10 1.56 2.15
C LYS A 534 -29.45 2.25 2.26
N GLU A 535 -30.19 2.30 1.17
CA GLU A 535 -31.61 2.71 1.19
C GLU A 535 -32.41 1.87 2.19
N GLY A 536 -33.28 2.52 2.97
CA GLY A 536 -34.07 1.92 4.05
C GLY A 536 -33.32 1.69 5.36
N SER A 537 -32.00 1.89 5.42
CA SER A 537 -31.25 1.70 6.67
C SER A 537 -31.37 2.90 7.61
N PHE A 538 -31.46 2.62 8.90
CA PHE A 538 -31.33 3.61 9.97
C PHE A 538 -29.85 3.86 10.23
N ILE A 539 -29.43 5.11 10.24
CA ILE A 539 -28.04 5.51 10.36
C ILE A 539 -27.86 6.67 11.35
N SER A 540 -26.74 6.69 12.04
CA SER A 540 -26.37 7.76 12.97
C SER A 540 -24.85 7.96 13.01
N ASN A 541 -24.44 9.19 13.35
CA ASN A 541 -23.06 9.46 13.70
C ASN A 541 -22.69 8.72 15.01
N ILE A 542 -21.41 8.47 15.22
CA ILE A 542 -20.92 7.80 16.43
C ILE A 542 -20.74 8.83 17.54
N GLU A 543 -21.45 8.62 18.65
CA GLU A 543 -21.29 9.43 19.86
C GLU A 543 -20.08 8.94 20.66
N THR A 544 -19.07 9.80 20.79
CA THR A 544 -17.80 9.45 21.45
C THR A 544 -17.86 9.67 22.95
N ASN A 545 -17.19 8.81 23.72
CA ASN A 545 -17.04 8.99 25.16
C ASN A 545 -15.80 9.84 25.47
N SER A 546 -15.96 10.91 26.26
CA SER A 546 -14.88 11.85 26.57
C SER A 546 -13.71 11.23 27.36
N GLN A 547 -13.96 10.24 28.22
CA GLN A 547 -12.89 9.52 28.94
C GLN A 547 -12.07 8.65 27.99
N LEU A 548 -12.71 7.94 27.05
CA LEU A 548 -12.00 7.14 26.03
C LEU A 548 -11.18 8.02 25.10
N VAL A 549 -11.77 9.13 24.63
CA VAL A 549 -11.07 10.10 23.77
C VAL A 549 -9.83 10.63 24.48
N LYS A 550 -9.93 11.00 25.76
CA LYS A 550 -8.79 11.44 26.57
C LYS A 550 -7.74 10.33 26.75
N ALA A 551 -8.16 9.11 27.09
CA ALA A 551 -7.26 8.00 27.38
C ALA A 551 -6.40 7.57 26.19
N PHE A 552 -6.92 7.67 24.97
CA PHE A 552 -6.21 7.34 23.74
C PHE A 552 -5.60 8.57 23.02
N ASN A 553 -5.60 9.74 23.65
CA ASN A 553 -5.06 10.98 23.07
C ASN A 553 -3.54 11.08 23.25
N PHE A 554 -2.81 10.18 22.59
CA PHE A 554 -1.35 10.13 22.64
C PHE A 554 -0.72 11.15 21.68
N GLN A 555 -0.30 12.29 22.22
CA GLN A 555 0.36 13.36 21.45
C GLN A 555 1.88 13.21 21.47
N PRO A 556 2.63 13.77 20.49
CA PRO A 556 4.09 13.75 20.51
C PRO A 556 4.65 14.31 21.82
N GLY A 557 5.61 13.61 22.42
CA GLY A 557 6.16 13.91 23.74
C GLY A 557 5.38 13.31 24.92
N PHE A 558 4.28 12.61 24.68
CA PHE A 558 3.61 11.79 25.69
C PHE A 558 4.53 10.65 26.12
N ILE A 559 4.69 10.46 27.43
CA ILE A 559 5.49 9.40 28.04
C ILE A 559 4.56 8.56 28.92
N MET A 560 4.72 7.24 28.85
CA MET A 560 4.03 6.31 29.74
C MET A 560 4.99 5.22 30.18
N THR A 561 5.06 4.98 31.48
CA THR A 561 5.80 3.87 32.07
C THR A 561 4.86 2.70 32.30
N VAL A 562 5.31 1.50 31.92
CA VAL A 562 4.52 0.28 31.99
C VAL A 562 5.33 -0.82 32.63
N GLU A 563 4.73 -1.45 33.64
CA GLU A 563 5.37 -2.50 34.43
C GLU A 563 4.46 -3.72 34.54
N ALA A 564 5.03 -4.91 34.45
CA ALA A 564 4.32 -6.16 34.69
C ALA A 564 5.27 -7.24 35.24
N PRO A 565 4.78 -8.17 36.09
CA PRO A 565 5.58 -9.30 36.55
C PRO A 565 6.15 -10.13 35.39
N GLY A 566 7.46 -10.40 35.44
CA GLY A 566 8.15 -11.19 34.42
C GLY A 566 8.50 -10.44 33.12
N PHE A 567 8.34 -9.11 33.11
CA PHE A 567 8.83 -8.22 32.05
C PHE A 567 9.78 -7.19 32.62
N LYS A 568 10.62 -6.61 31.75
CA LYS A 568 11.37 -5.40 32.11
C LYS A 568 10.40 -4.23 32.11
N ALA A 569 10.56 -3.29 33.05
CA ALA A 569 9.86 -2.02 33.00
C ALA A 569 10.16 -1.33 31.67
N GLU A 570 9.12 -0.82 31.01
CA GLU A 570 9.23 -0.14 29.73
C GLU A 570 8.76 1.31 29.86
N GLU A 571 9.50 2.23 29.26
CA GLU A 571 9.07 3.61 29.06
C GLU A 571 8.76 3.77 27.58
N TRP A 572 7.55 4.26 27.28
CA TRP A 572 7.05 4.46 25.93
C TRP A 572 6.90 5.96 25.68
N GLU A 573 7.64 6.48 24.71
CA GLU A 573 7.54 7.87 24.28
C GLU A 573 6.90 7.96 22.89
N VAL A 574 6.04 8.95 22.69
CA VAL A 574 5.33 9.15 21.42
C VAL A 574 6.07 10.14 20.53
N PHE A 575 6.31 9.74 19.28
CA PHE A 575 6.99 10.52 18.26
C PHE A 575 6.16 10.61 16.98
N THR A 576 6.60 11.49 16.07
CA THR A 576 6.07 11.59 14.70
C THR A 576 7.18 11.49 13.66
N THR A 577 6.90 10.85 12.53
CA THR A 577 7.82 10.81 11.39
C THR A 577 7.71 12.08 10.55
N ASN A 578 8.63 12.27 9.60
CA ASN A 578 8.56 13.34 8.59
C ASN A 578 7.31 13.24 7.68
N TYR A 579 6.59 12.12 7.73
CA TYR A 579 5.34 11.87 7.01
C TYR A 579 4.10 12.05 7.91
N ASN A 580 4.27 12.61 9.11
CA ASN A 580 3.24 12.76 10.14
C ASN A 580 2.63 11.44 10.62
N GLU A 581 3.40 10.35 10.59
CA GLU A 581 2.97 9.08 11.19
C GLU A 581 3.34 9.08 12.68
N THR A 582 2.35 8.90 13.54
CA THR A 582 2.56 8.86 14.99
C THR A 582 2.89 7.44 15.46
N TYR A 583 3.83 7.31 16.38
CA TYR A 583 4.24 6.01 16.92
C TYR A 583 4.73 6.08 18.36
N PHE A 584 4.54 5.00 19.11
CA PHE A 584 5.25 4.73 20.36
C PHE A 584 6.64 4.19 20.07
N HIS A 585 7.63 4.59 20.86
CA HIS A 585 8.97 4.05 20.85
C HIS A 585 9.40 3.66 22.26
N CYS A 586 9.76 2.39 22.44
CA CYS A 586 10.44 1.92 23.65
C CYS A 586 11.94 1.81 23.38
N LYS A 587 12.71 2.78 23.88
CA LYS A 587 14.15 2.87 23.64
C LYS A 587 14.92 1.67 24.21
N ALA A 588 14.51 1.17 25.39
CA ALA A 588 15.17 0.07 26.07
C ALA A 588 15.09 -1.26 25.30
N GLN A 589 13.98 -1.48 24.58
CA GLN A 589 13.74 -2.69 23.80
C GLN A 589 13.95 -2.50 22.28
N ASN A 590 14.13 -1.25 21.84
CA ASN A 590 14.19 -0.84 20.43
C ASN A 590 12.96 -1.34 19.64
N THR A 591 11.77 -1.04 20.16
CA THR A 591 10.47 -1.42 19.58
C THR A 591 9.62 -0.20 19.26
N TYR A 592 8.80 -0.32 18.22
CA TYR A 592 8.03 0.77 17.63
C TYR A 592 6.60 0.31 17.33
N ALA A 593 5.59 1.09 17.70
CA ALA A 593 4.18 0.80 17.41
C ALA A 593 3.50 2.04 16.82
N TYR A 594 3.20 2.00 15.53
CA TYR A 594 2.58 3.10 14.78
C TYR A 594 1.07 3.03 14.89
N PHE A 595 0.41 4.17 15.09
CA PHE A 595 -1.03 4.24 15.28
C PHE A 595 -1.66 5.48 14.64
N VAL A 596 -2.97 5.43 14.49
CA VAL A 596 -3.81 6.55 14.07
C VAL A 596 -4.94 6.69 15.09
N ASN A 597 -5.18 7.94 15.49
CA ASN A 597 -6.37 8.33 16.25
C ASN A 597 -7.09 9.44 15.48
N ASN A 598 -8.34 9.20 15.10
CA ASN A 598 -9.15 10.18 14.35
C ASN A 598 -10.27 10.81 15.21
N GLY A 599 -10.23 10.61 16.53
CA GLY A 599 -11.24 11.07 17.49
C GLY A 599 -12.43 10.13 17.68
N THR A 600 -12.70 9.24 16.72
CA THR A 600 -13.79 8.25 16.81
C THR A 600 -13.26 6.82 17.02
N VAL A 601 -12.14 6.49 16.38
CA VAL A 601 -11.49 5.19 16.42
C VAL A 601 -9.99 5.38 16.60
N PHE A 602 -9.43 4.64 17.55
CA PHE A 602 -8.00 4.43 17.69
C PHE A 602 -7.62 3.10 17.04
N TYR A 603 -6.54 3.03 16.27
CA TYR A 603 -6.03 1.76 15.78
C TYR A 603 -4.52 1.79 15.49
N PHE A 604 -3.88 0.66 15.67
CA PHE A 604 -2.50 0.48 15.21
C PHE A 604 -2.43 0.21 13.71
N THR A 605 -1.40 0.74 13.07
CA THR A 605 -1.08 0.50 11.66
C THR A 605 0.03 -0.52 11.54
N ASN A 606 1.12 -0.36 12.30
CA ASN A 606 2.31 -1.21 12.21
C ASN A 606 2.96 -1.44 13.57
N TYR A 607 3.67 -2.57 13.69
CA TYR A 607 4.57 -2.86 14.81
C TYR A 607 5.94 -3.34 14.28
N PHE A 608 7.02 -2.84 14.86
CA PHE A 608 8.39 -3.26 14.54
C PHE A 608 9.17 -3.51 15.83
N GLY A 609 9.83 -4.67 15.91
CA GLY A 609 10.67 -5.03 17.06
C GLY A 609 10.38 -6.41 17.61
N LYS A 610 10.84 -6.66 18.84
CA LYS A 610 10.66 -7.95 19.52
C LYS A 610 9.21 -8.16 19.98
N LYS A 611 8.76 -9.41 20.00
CA LYS A 611 7.37 -9.81 20.32
C LYS A 611 7.15 -10.19 21.79
N ASP A 612 8.19 -10.20 22.60
CA ASP A 612 8.20 -10.52 24.02
C ASP A 612 8.28 -9.25 24.90
N THR A 613 7.60 -8.17 24.47
CA THR A 613 7.63 -6.85 25.12
C THR A 613 6.24 -6.42 25.55
N LEU A 614 6.16 -5.51 26.53
CA LEU A 614 4.88 -4.96 27.00
C LEU A 614 4.23 -4.11 25.92
N LEU A 615 5.00 -3.34 25.14
CA LEU A 615 4.47 -2.58 24.01
C LEU A 615 3.83 -3.49 22.95
N TYR A 616 4.37 -4.69 22.71
CA TYR A 616 3.74 -5.66 21.81
C TYR A 616 2.41 -6.19 22.35
N LEU A 617 2.34 -6.48 23.65
CA LEU A 617 1.09 -6.90 24.30
C LEU A 617 0.04 -5.79 24.27
N PHE A 618 0.45 -4.53 24.43
CA PHE A 618 -0.45 -3.39 24.28
C PHE A 618 -0.94 -3.21 22.84
N TYR A 619 -0.04 -3.31 21.85
CA TYR A 619 -0.40 -3.35 20.42
C TYR A 619 -1.45 -4.42 20.12
N GLN A 620 -1.31 -5.58 20.75
CA GLN A 620 -2.23 -6.70 20.64
C GLN A 620 -3.58 -6.46 21.33
N THR A 621 -3.59 -5.71 22.43
CA THR A 621 -4.79 -5.47 23.25
C THR A 621 -5.60 -4.30 22.73
N ALA A 622 -4.95 -3.24 22.24
CA ALA A 622 -5.57 -2.02 21.71
C ALA A 622 -5.51 -1.96 20.17
N TYR A 623 -5.49 -3.10 19.46
CA TYR A 623 -5.22 -3.11 18.02
C TYR A 623 -6.16 -2.20 17.21
N LYS A 624 -7.44 -2.20 17.59
CA LYS A 624 -8.46 -1.24 17.15
C LYS A 624 -9.45 -1.05 18.30
N VAL A 625 -9.83 0.19 18.58
CA VAL A 625 -10.73 0.55 19.68
C VAL A 625 -11.68 1.64 19.19
N LEU A 626 -12.98 1.38 19.32
CA LEU A 626 -14.00 2.40 19.12
C LEU A 626 -14.06 3.29 20.36
N LEU A 627 -13.92 4.60 20.21
CA LEU A 627 -13.92 5.54 21.33
C LEU A 627 -15.35 5.95 21.72
N SER A 628 -16.26 4.97 21.77
CA SER A 628 -17.67 5.12 22.13
C SER A 628 -18.06 4.06 23.16
N SER A 629 -18.91 4.44 24.11
CA SER A 629 -19.37 3.57 25.19
C SER A 629 -20.90 3.51 25.30
N GLU A 630 -21.65 4.22 24.46
CA GLU A 630 -23.11 4.32 24.60
C GLU A 630 -23.83 3.01 24.29
N ARG A 631 -23.36 2.30 23.24
CA ARG A 631 -23.89 1.02 22.82
C ARG A 631 -22.72 0.04 22.64
N PRO A 632 -22.78 -1.17 23.20
CA PRO A 632 -21.72 -2.15 23.04
C PRO A 632 -21.68 -2.60 21.57
N LEU A 633 -20.81 -1.99 20.78
CA LEU A 633 -20.53 -2.34 19.40
C LEU A 633 -19.26 -3.16 19.33
N THR A 634 -19.36 -4.35 18.75
CA THR A 634 -18.18 -5.20 18.50
C THR A 634 -17.54 -4.79 17.17
N ILE A 635 -16.34 -4.20 17.27
CA ILE A 635 -15.51 -3.90 16.11
C ILE A 635 -14.70 -5.15 15.75
N LYS A 636 -14.61 -5.45 14.46
CA LYS A 636 -13.80 -6.53 13.92
C LYS A 636 -12.63 -5.97 13.11
N ASP A 637 -11.50 -6.65 13.20
CA ASP A 637 -10.31 -6.37 12.40
C ASP A 637 -9.48 -7.65 12.22
N TYR A 638 -8.41 -7.58 11.44
CA TYR A 638 -7.48 -8.68 11.24
C TYR A 638 -6.04 -8.23 11.45
N PHE A 639 -5.28 -9.04 12.20
CA PHE A 639 -3.86 -8.84 12.36
C PHE A 639 -3.08 -9.27 11.09
N PRO A 640 -1.93 -8.63 10.81
CA PRO A 640 -1.00 -9.12 9.80
C PRO A 640 -0.47 -10.52 10.15
N VAL A 641 -0.63 -11.46 9.20
CA VAL A 641 -0.21 -12.87 9.33
C VAL A 641 1.26 -13.02 9.73
N ASN A 642 2.12 -12.09 9.28
CA ASN A 642 3.55 -12.08 9.59
C ASN A 642 3.87 -11.92 11.09
N SER A 643 2.90 -11.53 11.90
CA SER A 643 3.09 -11.29 13.32
C SER A 643 2.93 -12.55 14.19
N PHE A 644 2.32 -13.65 13.70
CA PHE A 644 1.75 -14.65 14.63
C PHE A 644 1.88 -16.14 14.25
N VAL A 645 2.37 -16.49 13.06
CA VAL A 645 2.38 -17.89 12.58
C VAL A 645 3.78 -18.50 12.63
N SER A 646 3.86 -19.79 13.02
CA SER A 646 5.10 -20.57 12.95
C SER A 646 5.58 -20.74 11.51
N ILE A 647 6.91 -20.88 11.35
CA ILE A 647 7.59 -20.80 10.05
C ILE A 647 7.04 -21.80 9.00
N PRO A 648 6.78 -23.09 9.31
CA PRO A 648 6.35 -24.05 8.28
C PRO A 648 4.96 -23.76 7.70
N PHE A 649 3.98 -23.44 8.56
CA PHE A 649 2.63 -23.11 8.11
C PHE A 649 2.58 -21.79 7.36
N LYS A 650 3.43 -20.84 7.75
CA LYS A 650 3.57 -19.56 7.04
C LYS A 650 4.07 -19.79 5.60
N TRP A 651 5.02 -20.67 5.38
CA TRP A 651 5.56 -20.92 4.03
C TRP A 651 4.49 -21.48 3.08
N ILE A 652 3.66 -22.41 3.56
CA ILE A 652 2.53 -22.96 2.80
C ILE A 652 1.49 -21.85 2.54
N GLN A 653 1.19 -21.05 3.56
CA GLN A 653 0.33 -19.86 3.40
C GLN A 653 0.89 -18.91 2.35
N ASP A 654 2.17 -18.58 2.35
CA ASP A 654 2.76 -17.64 1.40
C ASP A 654 2.61 -18.14 -0.06
N LEU A 655 2.81 -19.44 -0.31
CA LEU A 655 2.61 -20.05 -1.63
C LEU A 655 1.16 -19.98 -2.10
N LEU A 656 0.20 -20.19 -1.19
CA LEU A 656 -1.22 -20.19 -1.50
C LEU A 656 -1.86 -18.81 -1.41
N ALA A 657 -1.22 -17.84 -0.77
CA ALA A 657 -1.80 -16.54 -0.40
C ALA A 657 -2.43 -15.77 -1.57
N PRO A 658 -1.86 -15.76 -2.81
CA PRO A 658 -2.50 -15.11 -3.94
C PRO A 658 -3.88 -15.70 -4.30
N PHE A 659 -4.10 -16.97 -3.98
CA PHE A 659 -5.33 -17.70 -4.30
C PHE A 659 -6.26 -17.79 -3.10
N TYR A 660 -5.70 -18.05 -1.91
CA TYR A 660 -6.46 -18.32 -0.71
C TYR A 660 -5.63 -18.13 0.57
N LEU A 661 -6.16 -17.33 1.50
CA LEU A 661 -5.60 -17.11 2.84
C LEU A 661 -6.31 -18.03 3.84
N PHE A 662 -5.67 -19.15 4.19
CA PHE A 662 -6.26 -20.16 5.09
C PHE A 662 -5.93 -19.93 6.57
N ILE A 663 -4.92 -19.11 6.86
CA ILE A 663 -4.62 -18.59 8.20
C ILE A 663 -5.08 -17.14 8.30
N ARG A 664 -5.93 -16.84 9.27
CA ARG A 664 -6.33 -15.47 9.63
C ARG A 664 -6.32 -15.31 11.15
N LEU A 665 -6.02 -14.10 11.60
CA LEU A 665 -6.07 -13.75 13.02
C LEU A 665 -7.06 -12.62 13.18
N ARG A 666 -8.27 -12.99 13.55
CA ARG A 666 -9.36 -12.04 13.78
C ARG A 666 -9.16 -11.38 15.14
N TYR A 667 -9.24 -10.06 15.15
CA TYR A 667 -9.30 -9.23 16.34
C TYR A 667 -10.74 -8.74 16.49
N GLU A 668 -11.27 -8.82 17.70
CA GLU A 668 -12.56 -8.23 18.05
C GLU A 668 -12.39 -7.37 19.30
N SER A 669 -13.04 -6.22 19.33
CA SER A 669 -13.06 -5.36 20.52
C SER A 669 -14.44 -4.78 20.77
N THR A 670 -14.81 -4.71 22.04
CA THR A 670 -16.05 -4.10 22.51
C THR A 670 -15.72 -3.23 23.72
N VAL A 671 -16.33 -2.06 23.79
CA VAL A 671 -16.22 -1.20 24.98
C VAL A 671 -17.47 -1.38 25.82
N ALA A 672 -17.26 -1.61 27.12
CA ALA A 672 -18.30 -1.73 28.12
C ALA A 672 -18.08 -0.70 29.24
N VAL A 673 -19.18 -0.23 29.82
CA VAL A 673 -19.17 0.63 31.01
C VAL A 673 -19.44 -0.24 32.23
N ASN A 674 -18.57 -0.19 33.23
CA ASN A 674 -18.84 -0.79 34.52
C ASN A 674 -19.67 0.20 35.36
N THR A 675 -20.97 -0.07 35.49
CA THR A 675 -21.94 0.82 36.16
C THR A 675 -21.92 0.72 37.69
N ASN A 676 -21.11 -0.17 38.27
CA ASN A 676 -21.06 -0.39 39.72
C ASN A 676 -20.23 0.65 40.50
N GLN A 677 -19.63 1.64 39.83
CA GLN A 677 -18.86 2.73 40.46
C GLN A 677 -19.57 4.08 40.29
N ILE A 678 -19.57 4.90 41.36
CA ILE A 678 -20.19 6.23 41.39
C ILE A 678 -19.37 7.19 40.49
N GLY A 679 -19.99 7.78 39.46
CA GLY A 679 -19.35 8.70 38.50
C GLY A 679 -19.68 8.36 37.05
N ALA A 680 -18.85 8.78 36.09
CA ALA A 680 -19.00 8.44 34.66
C ALA A 680 -18.73 6.95 34.32
N GLY A 681 -18.52 6.11 35.34
CA GLY A 681 -18.24 4.68 35.22
C GLY A 681 -16.83 4.37 34.72
N GLN A 682 -16.20 3.34 35.29
CA GLN A 682 -14.96 2.78 34.76
C GLN A 682 -15.23 2.21 33.37
N GLN A 683 -14.42 2.61 32.39
CA GLN A 683 -14.54 2.12 31.02
C GLN A 683 -13.63 0.91 30.85
N VAL A 684 -14.15 -0.17 30.27
CA VAL A 684 -13.40 -1.39 30.02
C VAL A 684 -13.44 -1.71 28.53
N VAL A 685 -12.28 -1.68 27.89
CA VAL A 685 -12.12 -2.19 26.53
C VAL A 685 -11.84 -3.68 26.65
N GLN A 686 -12.75 -4.52 26.17
CA GLN A 686 -12.54 -5.96 26.07
C GLN A 686 -12.13 -6.30 24.65
N SER A 687 -11.13 -7.16 24.50
CA SER A 687 -10.63 -7.60 23.20
C SER A 687 -10.37 -9.10 23.15
N TYR A 688 -10.59 -9.66 21.98
CA TYR A 688 -10.41 -11.08 21.69
C TYR A 688 -9.57 -11.27 20.44
N GLN A 689 -8.66 -12.24 20.50
CA GLN A 689 -7.88 -12.67 19.34
C GLN A 689 -8.25 -14.09 19.02
N ILE A 690 -8.69 -14.33 17.79
CA ILE A 690 -9.17 -15.63 17.32
C ILE A 690 -8.30 -16.05 16.14
N GLN A 691 -7.53 -17.13 16.32
CA GLN A 691 -6.80 -17.75 15.22
C GLN A 691 -7.73 -18.68 14.43
N GLU A 692 -7.94 -18.35 13.17
CA GLU A 692 -8.72 -19.11 12.20
C GLU A 692 -7.77 -19.91 11.31
N LEU A 693 -7.90 -21.24 11.31
CA LEU A 693 -7.17 -22.14 10.41
C LEU A 693 -8.17 -22.99 9.64
N LEU A 694 -8.20 -22.87 8.31
CA LEU A 694 -9.11 -23.65 7.46
C LEU A 694 -10.57 -23.63 7.98
N TRP A 695 -10.99 -22.44 8.44
CA TRP A 695 -12.32 -22.14 8.99
C TRP A 695 -12.63 -22.69 10.39
N LYS A 696 -11.66 -23.31 11.07
CA LYS A 696 -11.76 -23.68 12.48
C LYS A 696 -11.11 -22.62 13.36
N ASN A 697 -11.79 -22.25 14.45
CA ASN A 697 -11.24 -21.41 15.50
C ASN A 697 -10.40 -22.27 16.44
N ILE A 698 -9.07 -22.05 16.49
CA ILE A 698 -8.14 -22.92 17.22
C ILE A 698 -7.75 -22.34 18.58
N GLN A 699 -7.59 -21.03 18.65
CA GLN A 699 -7.08 -20.35 19.84
C GLN A 699 -7.79 -19.03 20.03
N LYS A 700 -8.26 -18.81 21.26
CA LYS A 700 -8.83 -17.56 21.73
C LYS A 700 -7.90 -17.01 22.81
N THR A 701 -7.38 -15.82 22.58
CA THR A 701 -6.67 -15.02 23.58
C THR A 701 -7.61 -13.89 24.00
N GLU A 702 -7.66 -13.58 25.29
CA GLU A 702 -8.53 -12.56 25.84
C GLU A 702 -7.68 -11.46 26.46
N ALA A 703 -8.03 -10.21 26.24
CA ALA A 703 -7.31 -9.09 26.81
C ALA A 703 -8.25 -7.93 27.13
N SER A 704 -7.90 -7.11 28.11
CA SER A 704 -8.70 -5.96 28.51
C SER A 704 -7.84 -4.75 28.85
N ILE A 705 -8.42 -3.56 28.71
CA ILE A 705 -7.83 -2.28 29.13
C ILE A 705 -8.82 -1.62 30.07
N ILE A 706 -8.33 -1.17 31.21
CA ILE A 706 -9.12 -0.45 32.20
C ILE A 706 -8.75 1.02 32.14
N ILE A 707 -9.79 1.84 32.04
CA ILE A 707 -9.69 3.28 31.92
C ILE A 707 -10.48 3.93 33.05
N GLU A 708 -9.78 4.74 33.83
CA GLU A 708 -10.33 5.47 34.97
C GLU A 708 -9.97 6.96 34.84
N ASN A 709 -10.96 7.84 34.98
CA ASN A 709 -10.78 9.29 34.88
C ASN A 709 -10.09 9.76 33.57
N GLY A 710 -10.26 8.97 32.51
CA GLY A 710 -9.68 9.20 31.20
C GLY A 710 -8.18 8.89 31.08
N ASN A 711 -7.63 8.07 31.99
CA ASN A 711 -6.28 7.53 31.90
C ASN A 711 -6.34 6.00 31.79
N ILE A 712 -5.43 5.40 31.02
CA ILE A 712 -5.23 3.94 31.01
C ILE A 712 -4.47 3.59 32.29
N THR A 713 -5.09 2.82 33.18
CA THR A 713 -4.49 2.43 34.47
C THR A 713 -3.85 1.05 34.42
N GLU A 714 -4.50 0.10 33.75
CA GLU A 714 -3.97 -1.24 33.54
C GLU A 714 -4.45 -1.86 32.23
N PHE A 715 -3.67 -2.82 31.72
CA PHE A 715 -4.14 -3.75 30.72
C PHE A 715 -3.78 -5.19 31.10
N ASN A 716 -4.72 -6.09 30.83
CA ASN A 716 -4.62 -7.51 31.13
C ASN A 716 -4.54 -8.29 29.83
N PHE A 717 -3.66 -9.28 29.78
CA PHE A 717 -3.50 -10.16 28.62
C PHE A 717 -3.48 -11.62 29.08
N ILE A 718 -4.41 -12.42 28.58
CA ILE A 718 -4.64 -13.81 28.97
C ILE A 718 -4.53 -14.70 27.74
N SER A 719 -3.46 -15.48 27.67
CA SER A 719 -3.27 -16.56 26.70
C SER A 719 -3.29 -17.92 27.42
N LYS A 720 -3.37 -19.03 26.66
CA LYS A 720 -3.46 -20.40 27.21
C LYS A 720 -2.41 -20.71 28.29
N ASP A 721 -1.21 -20.14 28.18
CA ASP A 721 -0.07 -20.45 29.03
C ASP A 721 0.42 -19.26 29.88
N ARG A 722 -0.19 -18.08 29.73
CA ARG A 722 0.32 -16.85 30.37
C ARG A 722 -0.79 -15.85 30.68
N LYS A 723 -0.81 -15.38 31.93
CA LYS A 723 -1.57 -14.19 32.36
C LYS A 723 -0.60 -13.08 32.69
N THR A 724 -0.78 -11.93 32.06
CA THR A 724 0.00 -10.71 32.31
C THR A 724 -0.97 -9.61 32.75
N ASN A 725 -0.72 -9.00 33.91
CA ASN A 725 -1.36 -7.75 34.30
C ASN A 725 -0.28 -6.67 34.29
N ALA A 726 -0.45 -5.67 33.44
CA ALA A 726 0.47 -4.56 33.27
C ALA A 726 -0.16 -3.27 33.82
N ILE A 727 0.57 -2.60 34.71
CA ILE A 727 0.19 -1.33 35.31
C ILE A 727 0.79 -0.22 34.47
N CYS A 728 -0.01 0.80 34.17
CA CYS A 728 0.38 1.97 33.38
C CYS A 728 0.38 3.21 34.27
N SER A 729 1.46 3.98 34.21
CA SER A 729 1.57 5.30 34.83
C SER A 729 2.06 6.33 33.82
N ILE A 730 1.44 7.50 33.83
CA ILE A 730 1.70 8.64 32.93
C ILE A 730 2.49 9.69 33.70
#